data_AF-W9SH82-F1
#
_entry.id   AF-W9SH82-F1
#
_cell.length_a   1.000
_cell.length_b   1.000
_cell.length_c   1.000
_cell.angle_alpha   90.00
_cell.angle_beta   90.00
_cell.angle_gamma   90.00
#
_symmetry.space_group_name_H-M   'P 1'
#
loop_
_entity.id
_entity.type
_entity.pdbx_description
1 polymer ?
#
loop_
_entity_poly.entity_id
_entity_poly.type
_entity_poly.pdbx_seq_one_letter_code
_entity_poly.pdbx_strand_id
1 'polypeptide(L)'
;MSQASQSLPLKSGKVEPMETQEGFASKPTLDFHGIDQKLVDKMVYDALVWSSLHGLVVGDKSVQRSGKVPGVGMVHAPFALLPMPFPESHWKQACEVAPIFNELVDRVSLDAKFLQDSLSRTKKVDGFTSRLLDIHSKMIEIGKKEASDIRLGLHRSDYMLDEQTKSLLQIEMNTISSSFAGLTGLVSELHRSLLDSYGEVLRLDSKRIPGNTSVSQFADALAKAWTEYNNPRSAVMVVVQADERNIRYVPQLYDTHNIRSIRRTLAEIDAEGELQADGTLTLDGQAIAVVYFRAGYTPIDYPSESEWRARLLMEQSSAIKCPSISYHLAGTKKIQQELAKPDVLERFLDNKEDIAKLRKCFAGLWSLDDSDIVRKAIERPELFVMKPQREGGGNNIYGNDVREMLTRLQKEGTEEDAAYILMQRIFPTVSSTFLLRNGICHKNDAISELGLYGAYLRNTDKVIINEQCGYLMRTKISSSDEGGVAAGFAVLDRPIWYFRLKDNSKTQGSCPQCLCDCSSDDFFPMPSGFPNISLADCGKDVPELSEELRKDLLTLTLEELDLHKTVANRSLEHTRALVLEARIASSHYQKEGEKCNVGVETCEEAREGAEAELVEERRLSALWEERALELGWKPNRRLFS
;
A
#
# COMPACT_ATOMS: atom_id res chain seq x y z
N MET A 1 -30.49 80.18 -15.00
CA MET A 1 -31.02 80.05 -16.36
C MET A 1 -30.00 79.30 -17.19
N SER A 2 -30.39 78.12 -17.72
CA SER A 2 -29.98 77.49 -19.02
C SER A 2 -28.48 77.39 -19.39
N GLN A 3 -27.89 76.30 -19.88
CA GLN A 3 -28.27 74.93 -20.28
C GLN A 3 -26.93 74.17 -20.46
N ALA A 4 -26.79 72.96 -19.91
CA ALA A 4 -26.67 71.67 -20.60
C ALA A 4 -25.40 71.42 -21.47
N SER A 5 -24.55 70.49 -21.01
CA SER A 5 -23.79 69.58 -21.87
C SER A 5 -23.65 68.21 -21.20
N GLN A 6 -23.85 67.15 -21.99
CA GLN A 6 -24.10 65.77 -21.58
C GLN A 6 -22.84 65.03 -21.11
N SER A 7 -22.99 64.21 -20.07
CA SER A 7 -21.99 63.30 -19.53
C SER A 7 -22.12 61.88 -20.13
N LEU A 8 -20.99 61.33 -20.57
CA LEU A 8 -20.82 59.93 -20.97
C LEU A 8 -20.49 59.06 -19.74
N PRO A 9 -21.16 57.93 -19.49
CA PRO A 9 -20.79 57.03 -18.40
C PRO A 9 -19.77 55.96 -18.80
N LEU A 10 -18.84 55.70 -17.87
CA LEU A 10 -17.76 54.72 -17.93
C LEU A 10 -18.27 53.27 -18.10
N LYS A 11 -17.53 52.47 -18.87
CA LYS A 11 -17.65 51.01 -18.95
C LYS A 11 -17.00 50.38 -17.70
N SER A 12 -17.82 49.81 -16.82
CA SER A 12 -17.39 48.82 -15.82
C SER A 12 -17.53 47.41 -16.40
N GLY A 13 -16.47 46.61 -16.27
CA GLY A 13 -16.43 45.20 -16.69
C GLY A 13 -17.38 44.36 -15.84
N LYS A 14 -18.16 43.52 -16.51
CA LYS A 14 -19.13 42.60 -15.91
C LYS A 14 -18.43 41.50 -15.10
N VAL A 15 -18.93 41.30 -13.89
CA VAL A 15 -18.79 40.09 -13.09
C VAL A 15 -19.75 39.05 -13.70
N GLU A 16 -19.24 37.88 -14.08
CA GLU A 16 -20.09 36.73 -14.46
C GLU A 16 -20.59 36.00 -13.20
N PRO A 17 -21.88 35.63 -13.15
CA PRO A 17 -22.48 34.98 -11.99
C PRO A 17 -22.11 33.48 -11.92
N MET A 18 -21.89 33.03 -10.68
CA MET A 18 -21.83 31.61 -10.28
C MET A 18 -23.02 30.83 -10.85
N GLU A 19 -22.74 29.84 -11.68
CA GLU A 19 -23.72 28.82 -12.06
C GLU A 19 -23.90 27.84 -10.89
N THR A 20 -25.14 27.79 -10.40
CA THR A 20 -25.67 26.85 -9.43
C THR A 20 -25.61 25.41 -9.95
N GLN A 21 -25.07 24.50 -9.14
CA GLN A 21 -25.07 23.06 -9.39
C GLN A 21 -26.50 22.51 -9.32
N GLU A 22 -27.12 22.29 -10.49
CA GLU A 22 -28.32 21.46 -10.60
C GLU A 22 -27.94 19.97 -10.75
N GLY A 23 -28.77 19.11 -10.14
CA GLY A 23 -28.49 17.72 -9.80
C GLY A 23 -28.04 16.82 -10.95
N PHE A 24 -26.93 16.14 -10.75
CA PHE A 24 -26.43 15.10 -11.64
C PHE A 24 -26.80 13.70 -11.12
N ALA A 25 -27.75 13.06 -11.81
CA ALA A 25 -27.92 11.61 -11.75
C ALA A 25 -26.64 10.90 -12.22
N SER A 26 -26.23 9.86 -11.49
CA SER A 26 -24.95 9.16 -11.63
C SER A 26 -25.06 7.85 -12.41
N LYS A 27 -24.40 7.74 -13.58
CA LYS A 27 -23.71 6.54 -14.18
C LYS A 27 -23.38 6.83 -15.68
N PRO A 28 -22.35 6.21 -16.29
CA PRO A 28 -21.91 4.82 -16.12
C PRO A 28 -20.51 4.70 -15.49
N THR A 29 -20.45 4.13 -14.29
CA THR A 29 -19.33 3.30 -13.86
C THR A 29 -19.33 2.03 -14.72
N LEU A 30 -18.14 1.46 -14.99
CA LEU A 30 -18.04 0.12 -15.58
C LEU A 30 -18.91 -0.83 -14.75
N ASP A 31 -19.96 -1.39 -15.34
CA ASP A 31 -20.82 -2.30 -14.62
C ASP A 31 -20.19 -3.70 -14.61
N PHE A 32 -19.37 -3.97 -13.60
CA PHE A 32 -18.81 -5.28 -13.35
C PHE A 32 -19.91 -6.35 -13.10
N HIS A 33 -21.18 -5.98 -12.91
CA HIS A 33 -22.32 -6.91 -12.89
C HIS A 33 -22.84 -7.32 -14.26
N GLY A 34 -22.58 -6.54 -15.30
CA GLY A 34 -22.98 -6.86 -16.67
C GLY A 34 -22.00 -7.72 -17.45
N ILE A 35 -20.82 -8.05 -16.90
CA ILE A 35 -19.80 -8.82 -17.62
C ILE A 35 -20.16 -10.31 -17.59
N ASP A 36 -20.30 -10.90 -18.78
CA ASP A 36 -20.61 -12.33 -18.96
C ASP A 36 -19.54 -13.23 -18.32
N GLN A 37 -19.99 -14.27 -17.61
CA GLN A 37 -19.10 -15.15 -16.86
C GLN A 37 -18.11 -15.89 -17.78
N LYS A 38 -18.50 -16.27 -19.00
CA LYS A 38 -17.57 -16.93 -19.94
C LYS A 38 -16.46 -15.99 -20.38
N LEU A 39 -16.77 -14.70 -20.53
CA LEU A 39 -15.76 -13.69 -20.81
C LEU A 39 -14.80 -13.52 -19.62
N VAL A 40 -15.33 -13.50 -18.39
CA VAL A 40 -14.50 -13.48 -17.17
C VAL A 40 -13.57 -14.69 -17.15
N ASP A 41 -14.09 -15.91 -17.31
CA ASP A 41 -13.29 -17.15 -17.27
C ASP A 41 -12.16 -17.13 -18.32
N LYS A 42 -12.44 -16.60 -19.51
CA LYS A 42 -11.43 -16.44 -20.57
C LYS A 42 -10.33 -15.44 -20.18
N MET A 43 -10.71 -14.28 -19.65
CA MET A 43 -9.75 -13.28 -19.16
C MET A 43 -8.91 -13.81 -18.00
N VAL A 44 -9.52 -14.58 -17.10
CA VAL A 44 -8.82 -15.23 -15.98
C VAL A 44 -7.74 -16.18 -16.50
N TYR A 45 -8.10 -17.05 -17.46
CA TYR A 45 -7.14 -17.95 -18.08
C TYR A 45 -5.96 -17.20 -18.72
N ASP A 46 -6.25 -16.20 -19.56
CA ASP A 46 -5.22 -15.41 -20.23
C ASP A 46 -4.33 -14.66 -19.24
N ALA A 47 -4.91 -14.11 -18.17
CA ALA A 47 -4.17 -13.39 -17.14
C ALA A 47 -3.23 -14.31 -16.35
N LEU A 48 -3.65 -15.55 -16.05
CA LEU A 48 -2.81 -16.56 -15.38
C LEU A 48 -1.66 -17.02 -16.27
N VAL A 49 -1.93 -17.25 -17.57
CA VAL A 49 -0.89 -17.57 -18.56
C VAL A 49 0.11 -16.42 -18.67
N TRP A 50 -0.37 -15.19 -18.85
CA TRP A 50 0.47 -14.00 -18.97
C TRP A 50 1.35 -13.82 -17.73
N SER A 51 0.76 -13.95 -16.53
CA SER A 51 1.49 -13.81 -15.25
C SER A 51 2.63 -14.81 -15.12
N SER A 52 2.40 -16.04 -15.56
CA SER A 52 3.40 -17.12 -15.55
C SER A 52 4.55 -16.85 -16.52
N LEU A 53 4.24 -16.34 -17.71
CA LEU A 53 5.24 -16.06 -18.76
C LEU A 53 6.10 -14.82 -18.48
N HIS A 54 5.56 -13.82 -17.78
CA HIS A 54 6.22 -12.53 -17.56
C HIS A 54 6.78 -12.35 -16.14
N GLY A 55 6.68 -13.37 -15.29
CA GLY A 55 7.24 -13.35 -13.94
C GLY A 55 6.47 -12.45 -12.96
N LEU A 56 5.15 -12.30 -13.13
CA LEU A 56 4.26 -11.70 -12.12
C LEU A 56 3.94 -12.77 -11.06
N VAL A 57 4.97 -13.20 -10.33
CA VAL A 57 4.92 -14.33 -9.40
C VAL A 57 5.56 -14.00 -8.06
N VAL A 58 5.15 -14.74 -7.04
CA VAL A 58 5.70 -14.74 -5.68
C VAL A 58 5.85 -16.19 -5.21
N GLY A 59 6.59 -16.40 -4.11
CA GLY A 59 6.63 -17.69 -3.43
C GLY A 59 5.28 -18.03 -2.80
N ASP A 60 4.79 -19.24 -3.01
CA ASP A 60 3.55 -19.75 -2.43
C ASP A 60 3.73 -19.98 -0.92
N LYS A 61 2.84 -19.41 -0.11
CA LYS A 61 2.86 -19.55 1.34
C LYS A 61 2.70 -21.00 1.83
N SER A 62 2.04 -21.85 1.05
CA SER A 62 1.84 -23.27 1.36
C SER A 62 3.09 -24.11 1.12
N VAL A 63 4.08 -23.58 0.40
CA VAL A 63 5.34 -24.27 0.10
C VAL A 63 6.45 -23.69 0.98
N GLN A 64 6.95 -24.47 1.93
CA GLN A 64 7.94 -24.02 2.92
C GLN A 64 9.21 -23.43 2.29
N ARG A 65 9.68 -23.98 1.16
CA ARG A 65 10.93 -23.56 0.50
C ARG A 65 10.79 -22.32 -0.38
N SER A 66 9.57 -21.84 -0.65
CA SER A 66 9.30 -20.78 -1.64
C SER A 66 9.86 -19.41 -1.23
N GLY A 67 10.11 -19.20 0.07
CA GLY A 67 10.73 -17.99 0.61
C GLY A 67 12.27 -18.01 0.64
N LYS A 68 12.89 -19.16 0.36
CA LYS A 68 14.35 -19.36 0.45
C LYS A 68 14.98 -19.75 -0.87
N VAL A 69 14.27 -20.55 -1.67
CA VAL A 69 14.80 -21.13 -2.92
C VAL A 69 14.08 -20.48 -4.10
N PRO A 70 14.79 -19.66 -4.91
CA PRO A 70 14.21 -19.10 -6.12
C PRO A 70 13.79 -20.19 -7.12
N GLY A 71 12.71 -19.94 -7.85
CA GLY A 71 12.25 -20.83 -8.94
C GLY A 71 11.43 -22.05 -8.50
N VAL A 72 11.20 -22.26 -7.20
CA VAL A 72 10.37 -23.38 -6.69
C VAL A 72 9.15 -22.86 -5.93
N GLY A 73 8.03 -23.58 -6.05
CA GLY A 73 6.80 -23.23 -5.32
C GLY A 73 6.28 -21.83 -5.66
N MET A 74 6.31 -21.45 -6.93
CA MET A 74 5.84 -20.13 -7.39
C MET A 74 4.34 -20.14 -7.63
N VAL A 75 3.69 -19.03 -7.28
CA VAL A 75 2.29 -18.74 -7.59
C VAL A 75 2.21 -17.33 -8.16
N HIS A 76 1.21 -17.04 -9.00
CA HIS A 76 1.00 -15.68 -9.47
C HIS A 76 0.81 -14.72 -8.28
N ALA A 77 1.33 -13.50 -8.37
CA ALA A 77 1.04 -12.48 -7.37
C ALA A 77 -0.48 -12.22 -7.36
N PRO A 78 -1.13 -12.00 -6.21
CA PRO A 78 -2.54 -11.65 -6.19
C PRO A 78 -2.77 -10.31 -6.90
N PHE A 79 -3.71 -10.25 -7.85
CA PHE A 79 -4.03 -9.02 -8.61
C PHE A 79 -5.53 -8.86 -8.87
N ALA A 80 -5.99 -7.64 -9.14
CA ALA A 80 -7.32 -7.38 -9.67
C ALA A 80 -7.34 -7.66 -11.18
N LEU A 81 -8.34 -8.36 -11.71
CA LEU A 81 -8.38 -8.78 -13.11
C LEU A 81 -8.45 -7.59 -14.09
N LEU A 82 -9.15 -6.53 -13.68
CA LEU A 82 -9.36 -5.31 -14.45
C LEU A 82 -8.97 -4.09 -13.60
N PRO A 83 -8.48 -3.00 -14.23
CA PRO A 83 -8.05 -1.81 -13.51
C PRO A 83 -9.22 -1.06 -12.87
N MET A 84 -8.98 -0.50 -11.69
CA MET A 84 -9.97 0.29 -10.95
C MET A 84 -10.06 1.74 -11.44
N PRO A 85 -11.26 2.31 -11.63
CA PRO A 85 -11.40 3.72 -12.00
C PRO A 85 -10.79 4.65 -10.95
N PHE A 86 -10.02 5.64 -11.40
CA PHE A 86 -9.45 6.66 -10.51
C PHE A 86 -9.46 8.04 -11.17
N PRO A 87 -9.85 9.12 -10.48
CA PRO A 87 -9.88 10.45 -11.06
C PRO A 87 -8.47 10.97 -11.42
N GLU A 88 -8.29 11.42 -12.66
CA GLU A 88 -7.01 11.96 -13.14
C GLU A 88 -6.57 13.21 -12.35
N SER A 89 -7.51 14.03 -11.89
CA SER A 89 -7.22 15.22 -11.07
C SER A 89 -6.53 14.86 -9.75
N HIS A 90 -7.03 13.83 -9.06
CA HIS A 90 -6.47 13.38 -7.79
C HIS A 90 -5.16 12.61 -8.00
N TRP A 91 -5.04 11.91 -9.14
CA TRP A 91 -3.77 11.31 -9.55
C TRP A 91 -2.68 12.39 -9.74
N LYS A 92 -3.00 13.48 -10.44
CA LYS A 92 -2.09 14.62 -10.61
C LYS A 92 -1.73 15.27 -9.27
N GLN A 93 -2.71 15.48 -8.39
CA GLN A 93 -2.47 15.96 -7.03
C GLN A 93 -1.46 15.07 -6.28
N ALA A 94 -1.60 13.75 -6.35
CA ALA A 94 -0.68 12.80 -5.72
C ALA A 94 0.74 12.90 -6.29
N CYS A 95 0.85 13.07 -7.62
CA CYS A 95 2.14 13.23 -8.30
C CYS A 95 2.83 14.54 -7.92
N GLU A 96 2.07 15.63 -7.81
CA GLU A 96 2.58 16.96 -7.45
C GLU A 96 3.18 17.00 -6.04
N VAL A 97 2.60 16.27 -5.09
CA VAL A 97 3.07 16.27 -3.70
C VAL A 97 4.23 15.30 -3.45
N ALA A 98 4.49 14.33 -4.33
CA ALA A 98 5.58 13.36 -4.16
C ALA A 98 6.97 14.02 -3.97
N PRO A 99 7.43 14.96 -4.82
CA PRO A 99 8.73 15.62 -4.61
C PRO A 99 8.75 16.55 -3.39
N ILE A 100 7.59 17.04 -2.96
CA ILE A 100 7.45 17.85 -1.74
C ILE A 100 7.63 16.97 -0.50
N PHE A 101 7.01 15.78 -0.49
CA PHE A 101 7.20 14.80 0.58
C PHE A 101 8.64 14.30 0.66
N ASN A 102 9.29 14.05 -0.47
CA ASN A 102 10.71 13.67 -0.50
C ASN A 102 11.59 14.71 0.21
N GLU A 103 11.43 15.99 -0.13
CA GLU A 103 12.18 17.08 0.52
C GLU A 103 11.80 17.23 2.00
N LEU A 104 10.52 17.07 2.35
CA LEU A 104 10.08 17.09 3.75
C LEU A 104 10.75 15.98 4.56
N VAL A 105 10.81 14.75 4.05
CA VAL A 105 11.47 13.62 4.73
C VAL A 105 12.96 13.92 4.94
N ASP A 106 13.67 14.44 3.93
CA ASP A 106 15.07 14.84 4.08
C ASP A 106 15.23 15.87 5.20
N ARG A 107 14.45 16.96 5.16
CA ARG A 107 14.57 18.05 6.15
C ARG A 107 14.19 17.62 7.57
N VAL A 108 13.17 16.78 7.72
CA VAL A 108 12.79 16.19 9.02
C VAL A 108 13.89 15.29 9.56
N SER A 109 14.54 14.51 8.68
CA SER A 109 15.63 13.61 9.10
C SER A 109 16.83 14.35 9.68
N LEU A 110 17.06 15.60 9.25
CA LEU A 110 18.17 16.42 9.73
C LEU A 110 17.90 17.06 11.12
N ASP A 111 16.64 17.17 11.54
CA ASP A 111 16.29 17.70 12.87
C ASP A 111 16.27 16.56 13.90
N ALA A 112 17.48 16.15 14.30
CA ALA A 112 17.67 15.08 15.27
C ALA A 112 16.94 15.33 16.60
N LYS A 113 16.85 16.61 17.02
CA LYS A 113 16.15 16.99 18.24
C LYS A 113 14.64 16.77 18.09
N PHE A 114 14.06 17.18 16.96
CA PHE A 114 12.65 16.90 16.68
C PHE A 114 12.35 15.40 16.72
N LEU A 115 13.14 14.56 16.05
CA LEU A 115 12.93 13.11 16.06
C LEU A 115 13.00 12.52 17.48
N GLN A 116 14.04 12.89 18.25
CA GLN A 116 14.22 12.39 19.62
C GLN A 116 13.12 12.88 20.57
N ASP A 117 12.76 14.17 20.50
CA ASP A 117 11.74 14.77 21.38
C ASP A 117 10.36 14.19 21.06
N SER A 118 9.98 14.12 19.77
CA SER A 118 8.67 13.61 19.32
C SER A 118 8.44 12.13 19.65
N LEU A 119 9.50 11.33 19.69
CA LEU A 119 9.44 9.89 19.99
C LEU A 119 9.87 9.55 21.43
N SER A 120 10.16 10.55 22.27
CA SER A 120 10.67 10.35 23.64
C SER A 120 9.72 9.55 24.54
N ARG A 121 8.40 9.78 24.43
CA ARG A 121 7.39 8.99 25.15
C ARG A 121 7.28 7.58 24.55
N THR A 122 7.24 7.48 23.22
CA THR A 122 7.21 6.20 22.50
C THR A 122 8.38 5.29 22.89
N LYS A 123 9.58 5.86 23.07
CA LYS A 123 10.80 5.15 23.50
C LYS A 123 10.62 4.33 24.77
N LYS A 124 9.79 4.80 25.71
CA LYS A 124 9.60 4.14 27.01
C LYS A 124 8.73 2.89 26.93
N VAL A 125 7.86 2.81 25.92
CA VAL A 125 6.81 1.79 25.84
C VAL A 125 6.91 0.89 24.62
N ASP A 126 7.66 1.29 23.60
CA ASP A 126 7.93 0.47 22.42
C ASP A 126 9.40 0.10 22.30
N GLY A 127 9.73 -1.15 22.67
CA GLY A 127 11.10 -1.67 22.63
C GLY A 127 11.75 -1.59 21.24
N PHE A 128 10.97 -1.74 20.17
CA PHE A 128 11.50 -1.65 18.81
C PHE A 128 11.91 -0.23 18.43
N THR A 129 11.01 0.74 18.58
CA THR A 129 11.32 2.16 18.34
C THR A 129 12.43 2.65 19.27
N SER A 130 12.48 2.15 20.51
CA SER A 130 13.54 2.48 21.46
C SER A 130 14.93 2.12 20.92
N ARG A 131 15.08 0.91 20.38
CA ARG A 131 16.34 0.46 19.77
C ARG A 131 16.72 1.24 18.51
N LEU A 132 15.74 1.65 17.70
CA LEU A 132 15.99 2.55 16.57
C LEU A 132 16.51 3.93 17.03
N LEU A 133 15.90 4.49 18.08
CA LEU A 133 16.34 5.75 18.69
C LEU A 133 17.73 5.64 19.31
N ASP A 134 18.08 4.50 19.91
CA ASP A 134 19.42 4.27 20.46
C ASP A 134 20.50 4.29 19.37
N ILE A 135 20.24 3.70 18.21
CA ILE A 135 21.14 3.77 17.05
C ILE A 135 21.28 5.22 16.58
N HIS A 136 20.15 5.93 16.45
CA HIS A 136 20.16 7.35 16.07
C HIS A 136 20.93 8.22 17.06
N SER A 137 20.76 8.02 18.37
CA SER A 137 21.54 8.70 19.42
C SER A 137 23.04 8.46 19.26
N LYS A 138 23.46 7.21 19.00
CA LYS A 138 24.88 6.89 18.75
C LYS A 138 25.42 7.60 17.51
N MET A 139 24.63 7.76 16.46
CA MET A 139 25.09 8.48 15.25
C MET A 139 25.33 9.96 15.54
N ILE A 140 24.49 10.57 16.38
CA ILE A 140 24.66 11.96 16.85
C ILE A 140 25.93 12.08 17.70
N GLU A 141 26.16 11.16 18.65
CA GLU A 141 27.32 11.15 19.54
C GLU A 141 28.65 11.01 18.80
N ILE A 142 28.69 10.16 17.77
CA ILE A 142 29.87 9.99 16.90
C ILE A 142 30.13 11.24 16.04
N GLY A 143 29.19 12.20 16.02
CA GLY A 143 29.29 13.42 15.23
C GLY A 143 29.13 13.17 13.74
N LYS A 144 28.41 12.09 13.36
CA LYS A 144 28.10 11.81 11.96
C LYS A 144 27.15 12.88 11.44
N LYS A 145 27.70 13.87 10.74
CA LYS A 145 26.93 14.97 10.18
C LYS A 145 26.18 14.50 8.92
N GLU A 146 24.95 14.02 9.10
CA GLU A 146 24.10 13.58 7.99
C GLU A 146 23.92 14.67 6.91
N ALA A 147 23.89 15.95 7.32
CA ALA A 147 23.82 17.09 6.41
C ALA A 147 24.96 17.14 5.38
N SER A 148 26.15 16.66 5.75
CA SER A 148 27.33 16.58 4.86
C SER A 148 27.48 15.24 4.13
N ASP A 149 26.54 14.30 4.33
CA ASP A 149 26.57 12.97 3.74
C ASP A 149 25.75 12.91 2.44
N ILE A 150 25.95 11.87 1.64
CA ILE A 150 25.09 11.52 0.51
C ILE A 150 23.86 10.80 1.07
N ARG A 151 22.66 11.35 0.82
CA ARG A 151 21.40 10.84 1.36
C ARG A 151 20.49 10.36 0.25
N LEU A 152 20.04 9.11 0.37
CA LEU A 152 19.16 8.45 -0.60
C LEU A 152 17.86 8.02 0.07
N GLY A 153 16.74 8.38 -0.56
CA GLY A 153 15.39 8.01 -0.15
C GLY A 153 14.63 7.33 -1.29
N LEU A 154 14.14 6.11 -1.04
CA LEU A 154 13.21 5.41 -1.94
C LEU A 154 11.88 5.20 -1.22
N HIS A 155 11.00 6.17 -1.40
CA HIS A 155 9.78 6.33 -0.61
C HIS A 155 8.54 5.81 -1.33
N ARG A 156 7.48 5.57 -0.55
CA ARG A 156 6.12 5.44 -1.10
C ARG A 156 5.12 6.15 -0.18
N SER A 157 4.45 7.17 -0.72
CA SER A 157 3.37 7.86 -0.04
C SER A 157 2.05 7.26 -0.46
N ASP A 158 1.27 6.76 0.50
CA ASP A 158 0.05 6.00 0.24
C ASP A 158 -1.19 6.85 0.55
N TYR A 159 -2.25 6.74 -0.29
CA TYR A 159 -3.42 7.61 -0.28
C TYR A 159 -4.72 6.83 -0.49
N MET A 160 -5.80 7.33 0.09
CA MET A 160 -7.17 6.96 -0.24
C MET A 160 -7.97 8.19 -0.65
N LEU A 161 -8.89 8.03 -1.60
CA LEU A 161 -9.84 9.07 -1.98
C LEU A 161 -11.09 8.94 -1.12
N ASP A 162 -11.30 9.88 -0.20
CA ASP A 162 -12.47 9.86 0.68
C ASP A 162 -13.76 10.19 -0.10
N GLU A 163 -14.80 9.36 0.07
CA GLU A 163 -16.03 9.48 -0.70
C GLU A 163 -16.84 10.72 -0.32
N GLN A 164 -16.88 11.07 0.97
CA GLN A 164 -17.69 12.18 1.46
C GLN A 164 -17.07 13.53 1.12
N THR A 165 -15.79 13.69 1.44
CA THR A 165 -15.07 14.95 1.25
C THR A 165 -14.48 15.11 -0.16
N LYS A 166 -14.47 14.03 -0.96
CA LYS A 166 -13.82 13.97 -2.28
C LYS A 166 -12.35 14.38 -2.24
N SER A 167 -11.71 14.25 -1.08
CA SER A 167 -10.33 14.64 -0.85
C SER A 167 -9.40 13.43 -0.94
N LEU A 168 -8.24 13.62 -1.58
CA LEU A 168 -7.17 12.63 -1.54
C LEU A 168 -6.43 12.78 -0.22
N LEU A 169 -6.52 11.77 0.64
CA LEU A 169 -5.96 11.79 1.98
C LEU A 169 -4.85 10.75 2.14
N GLN A 170 -3.72 11.16 2.70
CA GLN A 170 -2.55 10.32 2.94
C GLN A 170 -2.83 9.35 4.08
N ILE A 171 -2.61 8.06 3.83
CA ILE A 171 -2.68 6.96 4.78
C ILE A 171 -1.41 6.89 5.61
N GLU A 172 -0.26 6.90 4.95
CA GLU A 172 1.05 6.78 5.56
C GLU A 172 2.16 7.18 4.58
N MET A 173 3.36 7.41 5.12
CA MET A 173 4.59 7.63 4.36
C MET A 173 5.57 6.48 4.64
N ASN A 174 5.83 5.65 3.64
CA ASN A 174 6.78 4.53 3.75
C ASN A 174 8.18 5.05 3.40
N THR A 175 9.08 5.09 4.38
CA THR A 175 10.47 5.51 4.17
C THR A 175 11.46 4.35 4.11
N ILE A 176 11.06 3.14 4.53
CA ILE A 176 11.87 1.92 4.51
C ILE A 176 11.17 0.80 3.74
N SER A 177 11.93 0.00 2.98
CA SER A 177 11.47 -1.21 2.29
C SER A 177 10.16 -1.03 1.50
N SER A 178 10.08 0.07 0.75
CA SER A 178 8.96 0.39 -0.14
C SER A 178 8.78 -0.70 -1.23
N SER A 179 7.98 -1.71 -0.91
CA SER A 179 7.80 -2.91 -1.72
C SER A 179 7.04 -2.66 -3.02
N PHE A 180 7.06 -3.66 -3.90
CA PHE A 180 6.27 -3.79 -5.15
C PHE A 180 6.67 -2.91 -6.36
N ALA A 181 7.70 -2.07 -6.27
CA ALA A 181 8.22 -1.33 -7.43
C ALA A 181 8.59 -2.27 -8.60
N GLY A 182 9.03 -3.50 -8.30
CA GLY A 182 9.23 -4.53 -9.31
C GLY A 182 7.93 -5.05 -9.94
N LEU A 183 6.96 -5.50 -9.14
CA LEU A 183 5.76 -6.17 -9.67
C LEU A 183 4.75 -5.20 -10.28
N THR A 184 4.75 -3.95 -9.83
CA THR A 184 3.78 -2.95 -10.26
C THR A 184 3.84 -2.70 -11.77
N GLY A 185 5.04 -2.59 -12.37
CA GLY A 185 5.16 -2.44 -13.83
C GLY A 185 4.53 -3.60 -14.60
N LEU A 186 4.67 -4.84 -14.11
CA LEU A 186 4.07 -6.02 -14.76
C LEU A 186 2.54 -6.01 -14.70
N VAL A 187 1.94 -5.54 -13.62
CA VAL A 187 0.48 -5.43 -13.54
C VAL A 187 -0.04 -4.35 -14.50
N SER A 188 0.71 -3.27 -14.73
CA SER A 188 0.38 -2.29 -15.80
C SER A 188 0.33 -2.96 -17.17
N GLU A 189 1.35 -3.75 -17.51
CA GLU A 189 1.39 -4.44 -18.81
C GLU A 189 0.35 -5.55 -18.94
N LEU A 190 0.07 -6.29 -17.86
CA LEU A 190 -1.01 -7.28 -17.83
C LEU A 190 -2.36 -6.63 -18.16
N HIS A 191 -2.71 -5.55 -17.46
CA HIS A 191 -3.98 -4.87 -17.71
C HIS A 191 -4.04 -4.27 -19.11
N ARG A 192 -2.95 -3.72 -19.65
CA ARG A 192 -2.91 -3.27 -21.06
C ARG A 192 -3.16 -4.43 -22.01
N SER A 193 -2.47 -5.56 -21.83
CA SER A 193 -2.63 -6.74 -22.68
C SER A 193 -4.06 -7.29 -22.67
N LEU A 194 -4.70 -7.31 -21.50
CA LEU A 194 -6.11 -7.69 -21.38
C LEU A 194 -7.02 -6.68 -22.08
N LEU A 195 -6.80 -5.37 -21.90
CA LEU A 195 -7.61 -4.34 -22.55
C LEU A 195 -7.37 -4.24 -24.06
N ASP A 196 -6.18 -4.56 -24.56
CA ASP A 196 -5.94 -4.66 -26.00
C ASP A 196 -6.74 -5.82 -26.63
N SER A 197 -6.95 -6.89 -25.86
CA SER A 197 -7.68 -8.08 -26.30
C SER A 197 -9.19 -7.98 -26.10
N TYR A 198 -9.63 -7.32 -25.03
CA TYR A 198 -11.02 -7.33 -24.56
C TYR A 198 -11.64 -5.93 -24.41
N GLY A 199 -10.86 -4.87 -24.62
CA GLY A 199 -11.26 -3.48 -24.35
C GLY A 199 -12.42 -2.99 -25.21
N GLU A 200 -12.56 -3.44 -26.45
CA GLU A 200 -13.72 -3.09 -27.29
C GLU A 200 -15.03 -3.59 -26.67
N VAL A 201 -15.05 -4.84 -26.20
CA VAL A 201 -16.21 -5.46 -25.55
C VAL A 201 -16.49 -4.80 -24.19
N LEU A 202 -15.43 -4.49 -23.44
CA LEU A 202 -15.52 -3.85 -22.12
C LEU A 202 -15.72 -2.33 -22.19
N ARG A 203 -15.63 -1.72 -23.38
CA ARG A 203 -15.58 -0.26 -23.61
C ARG A 203 -14.50 0.44 -22.76
N LEU A 204 -13.34 -0.20 -22.65
CA LEU A 204 -12.15 0.28 -21.95
C LEU A 204 -10.99 0.43 -22.92
N ASP A 205 -10.21 1.50 -22.77
CA ASP A 205 -9.06 1.80 -23.61
C ASP A 205 -7.77 1.61 -22.81
N SER A 206 -6.87 0.75 -23.29
CA SER A 206 -5.58 0.44 -22.67
C SER A 206 -4.69 1.68 -22.52
N LYS A 207 -4.85 2.69 -23.40
CA LYS A 207 -4.12 3.97 -23.33
C LYS A 207 -4.45 4.81 -22.11
N ARG A 208 -5.52 4.48 -21.39
CA ARG A 208 -5.94 5.15 -20.15
C ARG A 208 -5.25 4.61 -18.90
N ILE A 209 -4.45 3.55 -19.02
CA ILE A 209 -3.62 3.03 -17.94
C ILE A 209 -2.28 3.79 -17.94
N PRO A 210 -1.96 4.56 -16.89
CA PRO A 210 -0.71 5.33 -16.85
C PRO A 210 0.53 4.44 -16.93
N GLY A 211 1.59 4.97 -17.55
CA GLY A 211 2.91 4.36 -17.59
C GLY A 211 3.47 4.11 -16.19
N ASN A 212 4.28 3.06 -16.01
CA ASN A 212 4.90 2.78 -14.71
C ASN A 212 6.38 2.41 -14.87
N THR A 213 7.24 3.34 -14.47
CA THR A 213 8.70 3.27 -14.57
C THR A 213 9.38 3.07 -13.20
N SER A 214 8.64 2.60 -12.20
CA SER A 214 9.12 2.54 -10.81
C SER A 214 10.36 1.68 -10.63
N VAL A 215 10.41 0.48 -11.21
CA VAL A 215 11.58 -0.41 -11.09
C VAL A 215 12.83 0.21 -11.71
N SER A 216 12.71 0.84 -12.88
CA SER A 216 13.85 1.46 -13.57
C SER A 216 14.32 2.70 -12.82
N GLN A 217 13.41 3.58 -12.39
CA GLN A 217 13.78 4.80 -11.67
C GLN A 217 14.39 4.50 -10.29
N PHE A 218 13.93 3.46 -9.58
CA PHE A 218 14.58 3.03 -8.34
C PHE A 218 15.99 2.46 -8.60
N ALA A 219 16.18 1.69 -9.67
CA ALA A 219 17.50 1.22 -10.07
C ALA A 219 18.43 2.39 -10.47
N ASP A 220 17.92 3.37 -11.21
CA ASP A 220 18.65 4.58 -11.60
C ASP A 220 19.06 5.42 -10.39
N ALA A 221 18.20 5.54 -9.39
CA ALA A 221 18.49 6.26 -8.15
C ALA A 221 19.58 5.56 -7.33
N LEU A 222 19.52 4.23 -7.21
CA LEU A 222 20.58 3.43 -6.57
C LEU A 222 21.91 3.54 -7.33
N ALA A 223 21.87 3.50 -8.66
CA ALA A 223 23.06 3.63 -9.51
C ALA A 223 23.70 5.02 -9.41
N LYS A 224 22.89 6.09 -9.39
CA LYS A 224 23.36 7.46 -9.17
C LYS A 224 23.97 7.61 -7.77
N ALA A 225 23.36 7.06 -6.72
CA ALA A 225 23.93 7.08 -5.38
C ALA A 225 25.29 6.35 -5.32
N TRP A 226 25.38 5.17 -5.93
CA TRP A 226 26.65 4.44 -6.07
C TRP A 226 27.71 5.24 -6.83
N THR A 227 27.30 6.00 -7.85
CA THR A 227 28.18 6.88 -8.63
C THR A 227 28.70 8.04 -7.77
N GLU A 228 27.84 8.66 -6.96
CA GLU A 228 28.22 9.73 -6.03
C GLU A 228 29.17 9.23 -4.92
N TYR A 229 29.01 7.98 -4.47
CA TYR A 229 29.97 7.33 -3.57
C TYR A 229 31.35 7.15 -4.21
N ASN A 230 31.40 7.03 -5.54
CA ASN A 230 32.60 7.08 -6.37
C ASN A 230 33.66 6.01 -6.06
N ASN A 231 33.21 4.76 -5.85
CA ASN A 231 34.10 3.59 -5.77
C ASN A 231 33.66 2.52 -6.79
N PRO A 232 34.32 2.41 -7.96
CA PRO A 232 33.87 1.53 -9.04
C PRO A 232 34.00 0.03 -8.73
N ARG A 233 34.73 -0.35 -7.66
CA ARG A 233 34.87 -1.74 -7.23
C ARG A 233 33.85 -2.15 -6.17
N SER A 234 33.08 -1.20 -5.66
CA SER A 234 32.11 -1.44 -4.61
C SER A 234 30.80 -2.03 -5.16
N ALA A 235 30.01 -2.65 -4.29
CA ALA A 235 28.72 -3.23 -4.61
C ALA A 235 27.58 -2.49 -3.90
N VAL A 236 26.35 -2.73 -4.37
CA VAL A 236 25.11 -2.43 -3.64
C VAL A 236 24.72 -3.64 -2.81
N MET A 237 24.63 -3.50 -1.49
CA MET A 237 24.13 -4.55 -0.61
C MET A 237 22.62 -4.40 -0.39
N VAL A 238 21.86 -5.44 -0.66
CA VAL A 238 20.42 -5.51 -0.39
C VAL A 238 20.19 -6.31 0.88
N VAL A 239 19.72 -5.64 1.94
CA VAL A 239 19.42 -6.28 3.23
C VAL A 239 18.04 -6.93 3.13
N VAL A 240 17.94 -8.25 3.37
CA VAL A 240 16.72 -9.04 3.12
C VAL A 240 16.30 -9.86 4.34
N GLN A 241 15.04 -10.26 4.39
CA GLN A 241 14.56 -11.22 5.36
C GLN A 241 15.08 -12.63 5.00
N ALA A 242 15.23 -13.50 6.00
CA ALA A 242 15.65 -14.89 5.78
C ALA A 242 14.62 -15.70 4.95
N ASP A 243 13.33 -15.37 5.12
CA ASP A 243 12.20 -15.96 4.41
C ASP A 243 11.44 -14.87 3.64
N GLU A 244 11.92 -14.54 2.44
CA GLU A 244 11.31 -13.52 1.59
C GLU A 244 10.50 -14.23 0.50
N ARG A 245 9.17 -14.09 0.44
CA ARG A 245 8.37 -14.69 -0.66
C ARG A 245 8.27 -13.76 -1.87
N ASN A 246 8.55 -12.47 -1.69
CA ASN A 246 8.62 -11.48 -2.74
C ASN A 246 10.07 -11.31 -3.21
N ILE A 247 10.74 -12.42 -3.55
CA ILE A 247 12.13 -12.46 -4.06
C ILE A 247 12.17 -11.98 -5.51
N ARG A 248 11.81 -10.72 -5.75
CA ARG A 248 12.16 -10.06 -7.00
C ARG A 248 13.41 -9.24 -6.79
N TYR A 249 14.50 -9.72 -7.39
CA TYR A 249 15.75 -8.99 -7.53
C TYR A 249 15.51 -7.70 -8.32
N VAL A 250 16.42 -6.72 -8.21
CA VAL A 250 16.44 -5.53 -9.09
C VAL A 250 17.49 -5.80 -10.19
N PRO A 251 17.20 -6.67 -11.18
CA PRO A 251 18.17 -7.04 -12.21
C PRO A 251 18.66 -5.83 -13.01
N GLN A 252 17.85 -4.77 -13.09
CA GLN A 252 18.17 -3.52 -13.77
C GLN A 252 19.47 -2.86 -13.25
N LEU A 253 19.87 -3.08 -12.00
CA LEU A 253 21.15 -2.59 -11.49
C LEU A 253 22.34 -3.20 -12.24
N TYR A 254 22.28 -4.49 -12.56
CA TYR A 254 23.33 -5.14 -13.32
C TYR A 254 23.12 -4.95 -14.82
N ASP A 255 21.92 -5.27 -15.31
CA ASP A 255 21.63 -5.32 -16.75
C ASP A 255 21.76 -3.95 -17.44
N THR A 256 21.40 -2.86 -16.74
CA THR A 256 21.43 -1.50 -17.28
C THR A 256 22.66 -0.71 -16.84
N HIS A 257 23.05 -0.84 -15.57
CA HIS A 257 24.09 0.01 -14.97
C HIS A 257 25.43 -0.71 -14.75
N ASN A 258 25.50 -2.02 -14.98
CA ASN A 258 26.67 -2.85 -14.72
C ASN A 258 27.18 -2.75 -13.26
N ILE A 259 26.25 -2.59 -12.31
CA ILE A 259 26.55 -2.50 -10.87
C ILE A 259 26.20 -3.84 -10.22
N ARG A 260 27.19 -4.43 -9.54
CA ARG A 260 26.98 -5.67 -8.78
C ARG A 260 26.13 -5.39 -7.56
N SER A 261 25.17 -6.27 -7.28
CA SER A 261 24.50 -6.30 -5.98
C SER A 261 24.63 -7.64 -5.28
N ILE A 262 24.65 -7.60 -3.95
CA ILE A 262 24.71 -8.78 -3.08
C ILE A 262 23.51 -8.75 -2.14
N ARG A 263 23.03 -9.93 -1.74
CA ARG A 263 21.92 -10.08 -0.79
C ARG A 263 22.43 -10.68 0.49
N ARG A 264 22.07 -10.08 1.62
CA ARG A 264 22.45 -10.56 2.95
C ARG A 264 21.33 -10.29 3.95
N THR A 265 21.13 -11.22 4.87
CA THR A 265 20.33 -11.03 6.06
C THR A 265 21.10 -10.22 7.11
N LEU A 266 20.40 -9.68 8.11
CA LEU A 266 21.06 -8.97 9.21
C LEU A 266 22.03 -9.87 9.98
N ALA A 267 21.69 -11.14 10.18
CA ALA A 267 22.56 -12.11 10.85
C ALA A 267 23.85 -12.39 10.06
N GLU A 268 23.77 -12.56 8.73
CA GLU A 268 24.96 -12.72 7.89
C GLU A 268 25.83 -11.46 7.90
N ILE A 269 25.23 -10.26 7.97
CA ILE A 269 25.97 -9.00 8.06
C ILE A 269 26.73 -8.87 9.38
N ASP A 270 26.17 -9.34 10.52
CA ASP A 270 26.90 -9.36 11.80
C ASP A 270 28.07 -10.37 11.77
N ALA A 271 27.89 -11.49 11.04
CA ALA A 271 28.89 -12.54 10.96
C ALA A 271 30.06 -12.21 10.01
N GLU A 272 29.77 -11.57 8.88
CA GLU A 272 30.74 -11.36 7.78
C GLU A 272 31.14 -9.88 7.61
N GLY A 273 30.41 -8.96 8.23
CA GLY A 273 30.59 -7.52 8.06
C GLY A 273 31.74 -6.96 8.88
N GLU A 274 32.63 -6.24 8.21
CA GLU A 274 33.75 -5.55 8.83
C GLU A 274 33.78 -4.07 8.43
N LEU A 275 34.18 -3.22 9.38
CA LEU A 275 34.40 -1.80 9.13
C LEU A 275 35.90 -1.52 9.04
N GLN A 276 36.35 -1.05 7.88
CA GLN A 276 37.74 -0.65 7.69
C GLN A 276 38.07 0.64 8.44
N ALA A 277 39.36 0.93 8.60
CA ALA A 277 39.85 2.12 9.32
C ALA A 277 39.38 3.45 8.69
N ASP A 278 39.08 3.46 7.39
CA ASP A 278 38.52 4.61 6.66
C ASP A 278 36.98 4.70 6.73
N GLY A 279 36.33 3.77 7.44
CA GLY A 279 34.89 3.68 7.57
C GLY A 279 34.20 2.90 6.44
N THR A 280 34.93 2.30 5.50
CA THR A 280 34.36 1.45 4.45
C THR A 280 33.78 0.17 5.03
N LEU A 281 32.53 -0.15 4.70
CA LEU A 281 31.92 -1.44 5.02
C LEU A 281 32.37 -2.48 3.99
N THR A 282 32.85 -3.62 4.48
CA THR A 282 33.20 -4.79 3.65
C THR A 282 32.48 -6.04 4.13
N LEU A 283 32.02 -6.87 3.19
CA LEU A 283 31.57 -8.25 3.45
C LEU A 283 32.33 -9.19 2.53
N ASP A 284 32.96 -10.23 3.07
CA ASP A 284 33.79 -11.17 2.30
C ASP A 284 34.84 -10.48 1.40
N GLY A 285 35.43 -9.38 1.88
CA GLY A 285 36.38 -8.55 1.12
C GLY A 285 35.76 -7.67 0.02
N GLN A 286 34.45 -7.70 -0.18
CA GLN A 286 33.72 -6.83 -1.12
C GLN A 286 33.32 -5.52 -0.42
N ALA A 287 33.84 -4.39 -0.89
CA ALA A 287 33.42 -3.06 -0.42
C ALA A 287 31.98 -2.75 -0.81
N ILE A 288 31.24 -2.10 0.09
CA ILE A 288 29.83 -1.75 -0.07
C ILE A 288 29.68 -0.23 -0.13
N ALA A 289 29.11 0.28 -1.21
CA ALA A 289 28.83 1.71 -1.38
C ALA A 289 27.41 2.10 -0.97
N VAL A 290 26.44 1.21 -1.18
CA VAL A 290 25.02 1.48 -0.89
C VAL A 290 24.42 0.29 -0.15
N VAL A 291 23.71 0.56 0.93
CA VAL A 291 22.91 -0.40 1.70
C VAL A 291 21.44 -0.13 1.43
N TYR A 292 20.78 -1.03 0.69
CA TYR A 292 19.38 -0.95 0.34
C TYR A 292 18.55 -1.89 1.22
N PHE A 293 17.74 -1.32 2.12
CA PHE A 293 16.93 -2.10 3.05
C PHE A 293 15.66 -2.65 2.39
N ARG A 294 15.55 -3.97 2.36
CA ARG A 294 14.33 -4.74 2.10
C ARG A 294 13.87 -5.54 3.34
N ALA A 295 14.47 -5.26 4.50
CA ALA A 295 14.18 -5.81 5.81
C ALA A 295 14.52 -4.77 6.90
N GLY A 296 14.38 -5.15 8.17
CA GLY A 296 14.77 -4.35 9.33
C GLY A 296 13.70 -3.35 9.77
N TYR A 297 12.48 -3.44 9.24
CA TYR A 297 11.34 -2.57 9.55
C TYR A 297 10.32 -3.20 10.51
N THR A 298 10.53 -4.46 10.89
CA THR A 298 9.70 -5.19 11.87
C THR A 298 10.58 -5.76 12.99
N PRO A 299 10.07 -5.86 14.24
CA PRO A 299 10.80 -6.53 15.32
C PRO A 299 11.19 -7.98 15.01
N ILE A 300 10.42 -8.66 14.13
CA ILE A 300 10.67 -10.05 13.72
C ILE A 300 12.02 -10.20 13.01
N ASP A 301 12.51 -9.13 12.37
CA ASP A 301 13.82 -9.14 11.71
C ASP A 301 14.99 -9.04 12.70
N TYR A 302 14.72 -8.92 14.00
CA TYR A 302 15.72 -8.80 15.06
C TYR A 302 15.51 -9.85 16.16
N PRO A 303 15.64 -11.15 15.83
CA PRO A 303 15.47 -12.23 16.81
C PRO A 303 16.54 -12.21 17.90
N SER A 304 17.69 -11.56 17.68
CA SER A 304 18.79 -11.48 18.63
C SER A 304 19.50 -10.12 18.61
N GLU A 305 20.53 -9.96 19.45
CA GLU A 305 21.40 -8.77 19.43
C GLU A 305 22.29 -8.71 18.18
N SER A 306 22.46 -9.84 17.46
CA SER A 306 23.24 -9.91 16.22
C SER A 306 22.71 -8.93 15.18
N GLU A 307 21.40 -8.93 14.95
CA GLU A 307 20.79 -8.09 13.93
C GLU A 307 20.84 -6.61 14.28
N TRP A 308 20.78 -6.28 15.58
CA TRP A 308 20.97 -4.91 16.05
C TRP A 308 22.41 -4.42 15.91
N ARG A 309 23.40 -5.29 16.16
CA ARG A 309 24.81 -4.98 15.90
C ARG A 309 25.07 -4.77 14.41
N ALA A 310 24.55 -5.63 13.54
CA ALA A 310 24.61 -5.45 12.09
C ALA A 310 24.00 -4.11 11.65
N ARG A 311 22.81 -3.78 12.18
CA ARG A 311 22.16 -2.50 11.87
C ARG A 311 23.03 -1.31 12.29
N LEU A 312 23.61 -1.34 13.48
CA LEU A 312 24.50 -0.29 13.97
C LEU A 312 25.80 -0.21 13.14
N LEU A 313 26.42 -1.35 12.80
CA LEU A 313 27.62 -1.44 11.98
C LEU A 313 27.43 -0.75 10.62
N MET A 314 26.34 -1.09 9.93
CA MET A 314 25.99 -0.45 8.67
C MET A 314 25.79 1.05 8.84
N GLU A 315 25.12 1.48 9.91
CA GLU A 315 24.85 2.89 10.13
C GLU A 315 26.11 3.70 10.43
N GLN A 316 27.09 3.11 11.12
CA GLN A 316 28.40 3.72 11.36
C GLN A 316 29.21 3.88 10.07
N SER A 317 29.05 2.95 9.11
CA SER A 317 29.84 2.94 7.87
C SER A 317 29.62 4.14 6.93
N SER A 318 30.60 4.37 6.06
CA SER A 318 30.55 5.39 5.01
C SER A 318 29.56 5.07 3.89
N ALA A 319 29.08 3.82 3.79
CA ALA A 319 28.11 3.43 2.77
C ALA A 319 26.85 4.30 2.84
N ILE A 320 26.20 4.55 1.71
CA ILE A 320 24.94 5.30 1.64
C ILE A 320 23.81 4.36 2.06
N LYS A 321 23.01 4.75 3.06
CA LYS A 321 21.88 3.94 3.50
C LYS A 321 20.60 4.39 2.79
N CYS A 322 19.79 3.41 2.40
CA CYS A 322 18.48 3.61 1.81
C CYS A 322 17.44 2.74 2.54
N PRO A 323 16.82 3.27 3.61
CA PRO A 323 17.06 4.58 4.23
C PRO A 323 18.13 4.55 5.34
N SER A 324 18.65 5.73 5.72
CA SER A 324 19.34 5.91 7.00
C SER A 324 18.41 5.70 8.20
N ILE A 325 18.97 5.61 9.40
CA ILE A 325 18.19 5.52 10.65
C ILE A 325 17.25 6.73 10.84
N SER A 326 17.70 7.94 10.51
CA SER A 326 16.88 9.16 10.62
C SER A 326 15.71 9.15 9.63
N TYR A 327 15.95 8.72 8.39
CA TYR A 327 14.88 8.53 7.40
C TYR A 327 13.88 7.45 7.83
N HIS A 328 14.36 6.36 8.45
CA HIS A 328 13.48 5.33 9.01
C HIS A 328 12.59 5.92 10.11
N LEU A 329 13.16 6.66 11.09
CA LEU A 329 12.40 7.31 12.15
C LEU A 329 11.39 8.34 11.61
N ALA A 330 11.76 9.09 10.56
CA ALA A 330 10.86 10.05 9.90
C ALA A 330 9.62 9.40 9.27
N GLY A 331 9.66 8.11 8.96
CA GLY A 331 8.51 7.35 8.45
C GLY A 331 7.54 6.84 9.52
N THR A 332 7.88 7.00 10.81
CA THR A 332 7.00 6.52 11.89
C THR A 332 5.66 7.24 11.89
N LYS A 333 4.61 6.52 12.28
CA LYS A 333 3.25 7.07 12.37
C LYS A 333 3.18 8.24 13.36
N LYS A 334 3.97 8.18 14.43
CA LYS A 334 4.09 9.28 15.39
C LYS A 334 4.66 10.56 14.76
N ILE A 335 5.69 10.47 13.92
CA ILE A 335 6.21 11.65 13.20
C ILE A 335 5.19 12.18 12.19
N GLN A 336 4.49 11.30 11.46
CA GLN A 336 3.38 11.72 10.58
C GLN A 336 2.33 12.52 11.35
N GLN A 337 1.96 12.08 12.55
CA GLN A 337 1.01 12.77 13.42
C GLN A 337 1.55 14.10 13.97
N GLU A 338 2.83 14.16 14.37
CA GLU A 338 3.46 15.41 14.83
C GLU A 338 3.56 16.45 13.72
N LEU A 339 3.85 16.04 12.49
CA LEU A 339 3.88 16.92 11.31
C LEU A 339 2.49 17.50 10.97
N ALA A 340 1.41 16.86 11.39
CA ALA A 340 0.04 17.35 11.19
C ALA A 340 -0.37 18.44 12.20
N LYS A 341 0.43 18.67 13.26
CA LYS A 341 0.14 19.74 14.23
C LYS A 341 0.30 21.12 13.56
N PRO A 342 -0.45 22.14 14.02
CA PRO A 342 -0.29 23.52 13.57
C PRO A 342 1.18 23.97 13.68
N ASP A 343 1.63 24.74 12.68
CA ASP A 343 2.95 25.38 12.62
C ASP A 343 4.18 24.45 12.58
N VAL A 344 4.01 23.13 12.62
CA VAL A 344 5.13 22.18 12.57
C VAL A 344 5.70 22.03 11.15
N LEU A 345 4.87 22.01 10.10
CA LEU A 345 5.35 21.95 8.71
C LEU A 345 6.22 23.16 8.34
N GLU A 346 5.88 24.35 8.82
CA GLU A 346 6.60 25.61 8.61
C GLU A 346 8.02 25.58 9.18
N ARG A 347 8.32 24.69 10.13
CA ARG A 347 9.69 24.48 10.60
C ARG A 347 10.60 23.85 9.56
N PHE A 348 10.00 23.07 8.64
CA PHE A 348 10.73 22.27 7.66
C PHE A 348 10.60 22.83 6.25
N LEU A 349 9.49 23.50 5.91
CA LEU A 349 9.23 24.01 4.57
C LEU A 349 8.94 25.50 4.61
N ASP A 350 9.56 26.24 3.69
CA ASP A 350 9.39 27.69 3.57
C ASP A 350 8.28 28.06 2.55
N ASN A 351 8.08 27.21 1.55
CA ASN A 351 7.12 27.47 0.47
C ASN A 351 5.68 27.24 0.96
N LYS A 352 4.93 28.33 1.12
CA LYS A 352 3.54 28.28 1.58
C LYS A 352 2.60 27.51 0.66
N GLU A 353 2.87 27.48 -0.65
CA GLU A 353 2.08 26.70 -1.60
C GLU A 353 2.29 25.20 -1.38
N ASP A 354 3.53 24.79 -1.18
CA ASP A 354 3.88 23.39 -0.91
C ASP A 354 3.28 22.92 0.41
N ILE A 355 3.38 23.74 1.46
CA ILE A 355 2.74 23.47 2.76
C ILE A 355 1.22 23.32 2.60
N ALA A 356 0.57 24.18 1.81
CA ALA A 356 -0.87 24.10 1.57
C ALA A 356 -1.25 22.80 0.82
N LYS A 357 -0.45 22.38 -0.16
CA LYS A 357 -0.64 21.12 -0.89
C LYS A 357 -0.51 19.90 0.02
N LEU A 358 0.50 19.88 0.90
CA LEU A 358 0.67 18.79 1.88
C LEU A 358 -0.50 18.73 2.86
N ARG A 359 -0.89 19.87 3.46
CA ARG A 359 -2.01 19.95 4.40
C ARG A 359 -3.32 19.48 3.80
N LYS A 360 -3.56 19.79 2.54
CA LYS A 360 -4.75 19.32 1.81
C LYS A 360 -4.85 17.80 1.75
N CYS A 361 -3.71 17.11 1.86
CA CYS A 361 -3.65 15.65 1.86
C CYS A 361 -3.66 15.04 3.27
N PHE A 362 -3.63 15.83 4.35
CA PHE A 362 -3.63 15.28 5.70
C PHE A 362 -5.05 14.93 6.15
N ALA A 363 -5.24 13.67 6.54
CA ALA A 363 -6.41 13.29 7.33
C ALA A 363 -6.27 13.82 8.77
N GLY A 364 -7.36 13.74 9.55
CA GLY A 364 -7.26 13.98 10.98
C GLY A 364 -6.27 13.04 11.65
N LEU A 365 -5.27 13.59 12.34
CA LEU A 365 -4.19 12.85 13.00
C LEU A 365 -3.98 13.41 14.41
N TRP A 366 -4.11 12.55 15.42
CA TRP A 366 -4.10 12.95 16.82
C TRP A 366 -3.27 12.01 17.67
N SER A 367 -2.67 12.58 18.70
CA SER A 367 -2.00 11.84 19.77
C SER A 367 -3.02 11.51 20.86
N LEU A 368 -2.76 10.45 21.64
CA LEU A 368 -3.70 9.97 22.67
C LEU A 368 -3.75 10.85 23.92
N ASP A 369 -2.92 11.90 24.00
CA ASP A 369 -3.01 12.96 25.00
C ASP A 369 -4.14 13.97 24.72
N ASP A 370 -4.73 13.97 23.53
CA ASP A 370 -5.95 14.74 23.24
C ASP A 370 -7.18 14.02 23.81
N SER A 371 -7.52 14.35 25.05
CA SER A 371 -8.64 13.73 25.78
C SER A 371 -10.00 13.90 25.10
N ASP A 372 -10.19 14.99 24.34
CA ASP A 372 -11.45 15.23 23.64
C ASP A 372 -11.60 14.33 22.43
N ILE A 373 -10.51 14.12 21.68
CA ILE A 373 -10.49 13.16 20.57
C ILE A 373 -10.60 11.73 21.08
N VAL A 374 -9.91 11.37 22.17
CA VAL A 374 -10.04 10.04 22.79
C VAL A 374 -11.47 9.76 23.20
N ARG A 375 -12.17 10.72 23.83
CA ARG A 375 -13.59 10.57 24.18
C ARG A 375 -14.45 10.31 22.93
N LYS A 376 -14.25 11.08 21.86
CA LYS A 376 -14.96 10.89 20.58
C LYS A 376 -14.67 9.52 19.95
N ALA A 377 -13.42 9.05 20.01
CA ALA A 377 -13.02 7.75 19.49
C ALA A 377 -13.61 6.60 20.31
N ILE A 378 -13.77 6.76 21.63
CA ILE A 378 -14.50 5.80 22.47
C ILE A 378 -15.99 5.80 22.11
N GLU A 379 -16.62 6.96 21.94
CA GLU A 379 -18.04 7.07 21.60
C GLU A 379 -18.36 6.50 20.21
N ARG A 380 -17.53 6.83 19.22
CA ARG A 380 -17.71 6.53 17.79
C ARG A 380 -16.46 5.89 17.16
N PRO A 381 -16.09 4.67 17.60
CA PRO A 381 -14.84 4.05 17.20
C PRO A 381 -14.80 3.67 15.71
N GLU A 382 -15.96 3.54 15.06
CA GLU A 382 -16.04 3.25 13.63
C GLU A 382 -15.40 4.33 12.75
N LEU A 383 -15.26 5.56 13.26
CA LEU A 383 -14.70 6.71 12.54
C LEU A 383 -13.18 6.85 12.71
N PHE A 384 -12.54 5.98 13.49
CA PHE A 384 -11.12 6.08 13.82
C PHE A 384 -10.37 4.80 13.48
N VAL A 385 -9.07 4.97 13.25
CA VAL A 385 -8.08 3.89 13.18
C VAL A 385 -7.01 4.21 14.20
N MET A 386 -6.69 3.24 15.05
CA MET A 386 -5.59 3.36 16.01
C MET A 386 -4.38 2.60 15.47
N LYS A 387 -3.24 3.29 15.36
CA LYS A 387 -2.03 2.76 14.70
C LYS A 387 -0.85 2.68 15.66
N PRO A 388 -0.22 1.52 15.85
CA PRO A 388 1.07 1.42 16.54
C PRO A 388 2.23 1.87 15.65
N GLN A 389 3.43 2.00 16.21
CA GLN A 389 4.66 2.31 15.46
C GLN A 389 5.22 1.06 14.75
N ARG A 390 4.47 0.54 13.76
CA ARG A 390 4.85 -0.63 12.97
C ARG A 390 4.66 -0.37 11.48
N GLU A 391 5.42 -1.11 10.67
CA GLU A 391 5.35 -1.12 9.21
C GLU A 391 4.97 -2.52 8.69
N GLY A 392 4.52 -2.61 7.44
CA GLY A 392 4.27 -3.90 6.76
C GLY A 392 2.83 -4.43 6.82
N GLY A 393 1.90 -3.69 7.42
CA GLY A 393 0.46 -4.04 7.52
C GLY A 393 0.14 -5.09 8.59
N GLY A 394 -1.13 -5.21 8.97
CA GLY A 394 -1.62 -6.19 9.96
C GLY A 394 -1.53 -5.75 11.42
N ASN A 395 -1.25 -4.47 11.70
CA ASN A 395 -0.99 -3.98 13.06
C ASN A 395 -2.03 -2.97 13.56
N ASN A 396 -2.94 -2.50 12.69
CA ASN A 396 -3.86 -1.43 13.05
C ASN A 396 -5.07 -1.99 13.82
N ILE A 397 -5.68 -1.13 14.62
CA ILE A 397 -6.85 -1.46 15.44
C ILE A 397 -8.04 -0.64 14.94
N TYR A 398 -9.21 -1.29 14.80
CA TYR A 398 -10.40 -0.73 14.16
C TYR A 398 -11.66 -1.02 14.98
N GLY A 399 -12.69 -0.19 14.80
CA GLY A 399 -14.03 -0.48 15.33
C GLY A 399 -14.02 -0.73 16.85
N ASN A 400 -14.79 -1.71 17.31
CA ASN A 400 -14.93 -1.97 18.75
C ASN A 400 -13.60 -2.18 19.48
N ASP A 401 -12.59 -2.75 18.82
CA ASP A 401 -11.27 -2.96 19.41
C ASP A 401 -10.58 -1.63 19.75
N VAL A 402 -10.86 -0.54 19.02
CA VAL A 402 -10.39 0.82 19.37
C VAL A 402 -11.01 1.25 20.69
N ARG A 403 -12.33 1.08 20.86
CA ARG A 403 -13.05 1.43 22.10
C ARG A 403 -12.50 0.65 23.28
N GLU A 404 -12.32 -0.66 23.12
CA GLU A 404 -11.80 -1.55 24.16
C GLU A 404 -10.38 -1.17 24.56
N MET A 405 -9.50 -0.96 23.57
CA MET A 405 -8.11 -0.57 23.81
C MET A 405 -8.02 0.78 24.52
N LEU A 406 -8.74 1.82 24.05
CA LEU A 406 -8.73 3.13 24.69
C LEU A 406 -9.28 3.09 26.11
N THR A 407 -10.35 2.31 26.35
CA THR A 407 -10.93 2.14 27.69
C THR A 407 -9.95 1.42 28.63
N ARG A 408 -9.21 0.43 28.13
CA ARG A 408 -8.16 -0.28 28.88
C ARG A 408 -7.05 0.69 29.28
N LEU A 409 -6.50 1.44 28.33
CA LEU A 409 -5.43 2.41 28.57
C LEU A 409 -5.84 3.48 29.60
N GLN A 410 -7.08 3.97 29.56
CA GLN A 410 -7.59 4.92 30.56
C GLN A 410 -7.70 4.34 31.98
N LYS A 411 -8.01 3.05 32.12
CA LYS A 411 -8.14 2.39 33.43
C LYS A 411 -6.80 2.07 34.05
N GLU A 412 -5.85 1.62 33.24
CA GLU A 412 -4.53 1.19 33.70
C GLU A 412 -3.64 2.39 34.06
N GLY A 413 -3.91 3.57 33.50
CA GLY A 413 -3.17 4.80 33.80
C GLY A 413 -1.70 4.73 33.43
N THR A 414 -1.34 3.83 32.51
CA THR A 414 0.03 3.60 32.03
C THR A 414 0.40 4.61 30.95
N GLU A 415 1.71 4.85 30.76
CA GLU A 415 2.21 5.65 29.62
C GLU A 415 2.16 4.85 28.28
N GLU A 416 1.48 3.70 28.22
CA GLU A 416 1.37 2.84 27.03
C GLU A 416 0.64 3.51 25.86
N ASP A 417 -0.13 4.57 26.14
CA ASP A 417 -0.78 5.40 25.14
C ASP A 417 0.20 5.96 24.10
N ALA A 418 1.44 6.22 24.50
CA ALA A 418 2.49 6.76 23.64
C ALA A 418 2.96 5.82 22.51
N ALA A 419 2.58 4.54 22.54
CA ALA A 419 2.86 3.59 21.47
C ALA A 419 1.97 3.82 20.23
N TYR A 420 0.86 4.56 20.39
CA TYR A 420 -0.19 4.66 19.38
C TYR A 420 -0.49 6.10 18.96
N ILE A 421 -1.09 6.23 17.79
CA ILE A 421 -1.78 7.44 17.33
C ILE A 421 -3.23 7.11 16.97
N LEU A 422 -4.10 8.12 16.99
CA LEU A 422 -5.42 8.06 16.36
C LEU A 422 -5.39 8.75 15.00
N MET A 423 -6.01 8.12 14.02
CA MET A 423 -6.20 8.68 12.69
C MET A 423 -7.67 8.61 12.31
N GLN A 424 -8.15 9.62 11.60
CA GLN A 424 -9.45 9.59 10.93
C GLN A 424 -9.52 8.38 9.98
N ARG A 425 -10.58 7.57 10.12
CA ARG A 425 -10.87 6.52 9.15
C ARG A 425 -11.37 7.16 7.86
N ILE A 426 -10.75 6.78 6.75
CA ILE A 426 -11.13 7.24 5.40
C ILE A 426 -12.09 6.20 4.81
N PHE A 427 -13.14 6.68 4.13
CA PHE A 427 -14.16 5.81 3.54
C PHE A 427 -14.21 6.02 2.03
N PRO A 428 -13.45 5.23 1.23
CA PRO A 428 -13.43 5.38 -0.22
C PRO A 428 -14.72 4.92 -0.90
N THR A 429 -14.89 5.29 -2.17
CA THR A 429 -15.95 4.73 -3.01
C THR A 429 -15.79 3.22 -3.12
N VAL A 430 -16.82 2.47 -2.74
CA VAL A 430 -16.87 1.02 -2.95
C VAL A 430 -17.22 0.74 -4.41
N SER A 431 -16.41 -0.08 -5.07
CA SER A 431 -16.70 -0.54 -6.44
C SER A 431 -16.53 -2.06 -6.52
N SER A 432 -17.41 -2.72 -7.26
CA SER A 432 -17.28 -4.14 -7.52
C SER A 432 -16.12 -4.41 -8.48
N THR A 433 -15.37 -5.49 -8.26
CA THR A 433 -14.25 -5.89 -9.10
C THR A 433 -14.00 -7.40 -8.99
N PHE A 434 -13.07 -7.91 -9.78
CA PHE A 434 -12.64 -9.31 -9.78
C PHE A 434 -11.23 -9.42 -9.20
N LEU A 435 -11.10 -10.13 -8.08
CA LEU A 435 -9.85 -10.32 -7.36
C LEU A 435 -9.33 -11.73 -7.63
N LEU A 436 -8.12 -11.84 -8.16
CA LEU A 436 -7.47 -13.12 -8.46
C LEU A 436 -6.48 -13.50 -7.37
N ARG A 437 -6.63 -14.72 -6.84
CA ARG A 437 -5.70 -15.30 -5.87
C ARG A 437 -5.66 -16.83 -6.04
N ASN A 438 -4.46 -17.39 -6.12
CA ASN A 438 -4.24 -18.84 -6.22
C ASN A 438 -5.04 -19.50 -7.37
N GLY A 439 -5.15 -18.82 -8.52
CA GLY A 439 -5.91 -19.29 -9.68
C GLY A 439 -7.43 -19.13 -9.55
N ILE A 440 -7.93 -18.62 -8.42
CA ILE A 440 -9.36 -18.44 -8.15
C ILE A 440 -9.72 -16.97 -8.31
N CYS A 441 -10.79 -16.73 -9.06
CA CYS A 441 -11.36 -15.40 -9.27
C CYS A 441 -12.55 -15.19 -8.34
N HIS A 442 -12.48 -14.15 -7.50
CA HIS A 442 -13.58 -13.75 -6.63
C HIS A 442 -14.14 -12.40 -7.08
N LYS A 443 -15.45 -12.34 -7.27
CA LYS A 443 -16.13 -11.06 -7.48
C LYS A 443 -16.51 -10.47 -6.13
N ASN A 444 -16.00 -9.29 -5.80
CA ASN A 444 -16.24 -8.64 -4.53
C ASN A 444 -16.38 -7.14 -4.69
N ASP A 445 -17.04 -6.54 -3.70
CA ASP A 445 -16.99 -5.11 -3.49
C ASP A 445 -15.67 -4.74 -2.82
N ALA A 446 -14.99 -3.75 -3.38
CA ALA A 446 -13.62 -3.42 -3.04
C ALA A 446 -13.39 -1.90 -2.94
N ILE A 447 -12.32 -1.56 -2.23
CA ILE A 447 -11.77 -0.21 -2.15
C ILE A 447 -10.29 -0.25 -2.54
N SER A 448 -9.81 0.86 -3.10
CA SER A 448 -8.44 0.98 -3.60
C SER A 448 -7.64 2.02 -2.83
N GLU A 449 -6.35 1.77 -2.73
CA GLU A 449 -5.36 2.62 -2.09
C GLU A 449 -4.21 2.86 -3.06
N LEU A 450 -3.94 4.14 -3.32
CA LEU A 450 -2.95 4.60 -4.29
C LEU A 450 -1.63 4.94 -3.58
N GLY A 451 -0.56 4.25 -3.91
CA GLY A 451 0.80 4.56 -3.49
C GLY A 451 1.62 5.24 -4.60
N LEU A 452 2.20 6.40 -4.33
CA LEU A 452 3.12 7.09 -5.23
C LEU A 452 4.55 6.86 -4.75
N TYR A 453 5.39 6.33 -5.62
CA TYR A 453 6.81 6.20 -5.31
C TYR A 453 7.51 7.55 -5.51
N GLY A 454 8.49 7.82 -4.66
CA GLY A 454 9.38 8.97 -4.77
C GLY A 454 10.84 8.52 -4.65
N ALA A 455 11.70 9.06 -5.51
CA ALA A 455 13.15 8.91 -5.37
C ALA A 455 13.78 10.24 -5.03
N TYR A 456 14.66 10.22 -4.03
CA TYR A 456 15.40 11.37 -3.56
C TYR A 456 16.87 11.02 -3.45
N LEU A 457 17.74 11.88 -3.98
CA LEU A 457 19.19 11.77 -3.81
C LEU A 457 19.76 13.18 -3.67
N ARG A 458 20.48 13.40 -2.59
CA ARG A 458 21.22 14.64 -2.35
C ARG A 458 22.65 14.31 -1.97
N ASN A 459 23.59 15.04 -2.53
CA ASN A 459 24.98 15.07 -2.07
C ASN A 459 25.22 16.46 -1.49
N THR A 460 25.48 16.54 -0.18
CA THR A 460 25.64 17.81 0.55
C THR A 460 24.48 18.78 0.27
N ASP A 461 24.70 19.84 -0.49
CA ASP A 461 23.69 20.88 -0.80
C ASP A 461 23.00 20.63 -2.15
N LYS A 462 23.55 19.75 -2.99
CA LYS A 462 23.05 19.52 -4.34
C LYS A 462 22.00 18.40 -4.33
N VAL A 463 20.75 18.77 -4.59
CA VAL A 463 19.70 17.81 -4.95
C VAL A 463 19.99 17.26 -6.35
N ILE A 464 20.23 15.96 -6.45
CA ILE A 464 20.55 15.24 -7.69
C ILE A 464 19.29 14.58 -8.26
N ILE A 465 18.43 14.05 -7.38
CA ILE A 465 17.14 13.46 -7.72
C ILE A 465 16.11 13.97 -6.72
N ASN A 466 14.98 14.46 -7.22
CA ASN A 466 13.78 14.65 -6.42
C ASN A 466 12.56 14.50 -7.35
N GLU A 467 12.14 13.26 -7.57
CA GLU A 467 11.18 12.92 -8.61
C GLU A 467 10.08 11.98 -8.09
N GLN A 468 8.92 12.04 -8.74
CA GLN A 468 7.90 11.00 -8.66
C GLN A 468 8.32 9.83 -9.57
N CYS A 469 8.28 8.61 -9.04
CA CYS A 469 8.90 7.45 -9.67
C CYS A 469 7.94 6.29 -9.91
N GLY A 470 6.81 6.56 -10.56
CA GLY A 470 5.74 5.57 -10.76
C GLY A 470 4.87 5.38 -9.50
N TYR A 471 4.14 4.27 -9.48
CA TYR A 471 3.07 4.08 -8.50
C TYR A 471 2.77 2.61 -8.19
N LEU A 472 1.93 2.39 -7.20
CA LEU A 472 1.31 1.13 -6.82
C LEU A 472 -0.19 1.42 -6.57
N MET A 473 -1.08 0.59 -7.08
CA MET A 473 -2.46 0.56 -6.57
C MET A 473 -2.65 -0.77 -5.85
N ARG A 474 -3.22 -0.72 -4.66
CA ARG A 474 -3.66 -1.90 -3.91
C ARG A 474 -5.16 -1.87 -3.83
N THR A 475 -5.79 -3.01 -4.02
CA THR A 475 -7.25 -3.14 -3.90
C THR A 475 -7.56 -4.27 -2.93
N LYS A 476 -8.52 -4.03 -2.04
CA LYS A 476 -8.94 -4.98 -1.01
C LYS A 476 -10.46 -5.01 -0.94
N ILE A 477 -11.02 -6.10 -0.43
CA ILE A 477 -12.46 -6.19 -0.16
C ILE A 477 -12.86 -5.05 0.80
N SER A 478 -14.02 -4.45 0.58
CA SER A 478 -14.49 -3.27 1.33
C SER A 478 -14.69 -3.53 2.81
N SER A 479 -14.98 -4.79 3.17
CA SER A 479 -15.13 -5.24 4.56
C SER A 479 -13.81 -5.54 5.27
N SER A 480 -12.66 -5.51 4.58
CA SER A 480 -11.35 -5.78 5.19
C SER A 480 -10.74 -4.51 5.74
N ASP A 481 -10.46 -4.52 7.05
CA ASP A 481 -9.78 -3.42 7.72
C ASP A 481 -8.30 -3.32 7.30
N GLU A 482 -7.64 -4.45 7.06
CA GLU A 482 -6.22 -4.52 6.67
C GLU A 482 -6.00 -4.52 5.15
N GLY A 483 -4.82 -4.07 4.70
CA GLY A 483 -4.51 -3.80 3.27
C GLY A 483 -3.17 -4.32 2.74
N GLY A 484 -2.40 -5.06 3.53
CA GLY A 484 -1.12 -5.61 3.08
C GLY A 484 -1.28 -6.72 2.02
N VAL A 485 -0.67 -6.58 0.85
CA VAL A 485 -0.62 -7.65 -0.18
C VAL A 485 0.21 -8.83 0.32
N ALA A 486 1.40 -8.55 0.88
CA ALA A 486 2.27 -9.57 1.46
C ALA A 486 1.62 -10.28 2.66
N ALA A 487 0.81 -9.56 3.44
CA ALA A 487 0.03 -10.08 4.55
C ALA A 487 -1.25 -10.83 4.10
N GLY A 488 -1.60 -10.79 2.80
CA GLY A 488 -2.70 -11.56 2.22
C GLY A 488 -4.06 -10.86 2.17
N PHE A 489 -4.16 -9.59 2.57
CA PHE A 489 -5.43 -8.85 2.65
C PHE A 489 -5.81 -8.15 1.35
N ALA A 490 -4.81 -7.68 0.59
CA ALA A 490 -5.02 -6.95 -0.67
C ALA A 490 -4.45 -7.69 -1.88
N VAL A 491 -4.79 -7.18 -3.05
CA VAL A 491 -4.23 -7.57 -4.35
C VAL A 491 -3.59 -6.35 -5.03
N LEU A 492 -2.68 -6.59 -5.97
CA LEU A 492 -2.10 -5.56 -6.83
C LEU A 492 -3.09 -5.10 -7.89
N ASP A 493 -3.09 -3.81 -8.23
CA ASP A 493 -4.05 -3.22 -9.15
C ASP A 493 -3.44 -2.05 -9.95
N ARG A 494 -4.24 -1.37 -10.77
CA ARG A 494 -3.96 -0.14 -11.52
C ARG A 494 -5.13 0.84 -11.47
N PRO A 495 -4.86 2.15 -11.47
CA PRO A 495 -5.86 3.11 -11.89
C PRO A 495 -6.08 3.05 -13.40
N ILE A 496 -7.32 3.26 -13.83
CA ILE A 496 -7.65 3.66 -15.20
C ILE A 496 -8.33 5.02 -15.18
N TRP A 497 -7.84 5.95 -16.01
CA TRP A 497 -8.42 7.29 -16.09
C TRP A 497 -9.72 7.26 -16.87
N TYR A 498 -10.83 7.49 -16.18
CA TYR A 498 -12.14 7.56 -16.80
C TYR A 498 -12.48 9.02 -17.17
N PHE A 499 -12.79 9.25 -18.45
CA PHE A 499 -13.50 10.46 -18.84
C PHE A 499 -14.99 10.16 -18.71
N ARG A 500 -15.72 10.98 -17.96
CA ARG A 500 -17.18 11.08 -18.13
C ARG A 500 -17.39 11.51 -19.57
N LEU A 501 -17.74 10.59 -20.47
CA LEU A 501 -18.18 10.96 -21.81
C LEU A 501 -19.36 11.91 -21.60
N LYS A 502 -19.20 13.19 -21.92
CA LYS A 502 -20.36 13.98 -22.33
C LYS A 502 -20.89 13.22 -23.55
N ASP A 503 -22.12 12.73 -23.48
CA ASP A 503 -22.79 12.20 -24.66
C ASP A 503 -22.76 13.28 -25.74
N ASN A 504 -21.79 13.20 -26.65
CA ASN A 504 -21.89 13.83 -27.95
C ASN A 504 -22.80 12.95 -28.78
N SER A 505 -24.08 12.91 -28.41
CA SER A 505 -25.11 12.58 -29.39
C SER A 505 -25.02 13.65 -30.46
N LYS A 506 -24.31 13.35 -31.56
CA LYS A 506 -24.43 14.09 -32.80
C LYS A 506 -25.90 13.98 -33.21
N THR A 507 -26.70 14.99 -32.90
CA THR A 507 -27.98 15.21 -33.55
C THR A 507 -27.68 15.42 -35.03
N GLN A 508 -27.95 14.39 -35.82
CA GLN A 508 -27.97 14.49 -37.27
C GLN A 508 -29.02 15.52 -37.69
N GLY A 509 -28.59 16.42 -38.58
CA GLY A 509 -29.33 17.27 -39.51
C GLY A 509 -30.82 17.51 -39.26
N SER A 510 -31.15 18.80 -39.08
CA SER A 510 -32.48 19.38 -39.29
C SER A 510 -33.14 18.90 -40.59
N CYS A 511 -34.37 18.36 -40.48
CA CYS A 511 -35.31 18.28 -41.60
C CYS A 511 -36.04 19.64 -41.72
N PRO A 512 -36.42 20.13 -42.93
CA PRO A 512 -37.08 21.42 -43.07
C PRO A 512 -38.52 21.39 -42.57
N GLN A 513 -39.00 22.57 -42.14
CA GLN A 513 -40.31 22.82 -41.55
C GLN A 513 -41.48 22.37 -42.45
N CYS A 514 -42.39 21.58 -41.88
CA CYS A 514 -43.76 21.50 -42.37
C CYS A 514 -44.59 22.65 -41.78
N LEU A 515 -45.15 23.48 -42.67
CA LEU A 515 -46.19 24.46 -42.36
C LEU A 515 -47.48 23.73 -41.99
N CYS A 516 -48.02 24.00 -40.80
CA CYS A 516 -49.45 23.87 -40.58
C CYS A 516 -49.96 25.06 -39.75
N ASP A 517 -51.01 25.65 -40.30
CA ASP A 517 -51.72 26.86 -39.90
C ASP A 517 -52.62 26.57 -38.71
N CYS A 518 -52.42 27.30 -37.60
CA CYS A 518 -53.42 27.44 -36.55
C CYS A 518 -53.41 28.90 -36.11
N SER A 519 -54.31 29.68 -36.71
CA SER A 519 -54.68 31.02 -36.27
C SER A 519 -55.44 30.91 -34.94
N SER A 520 -55.04 31.78 -34.00
CA SER A 520 -55.69 32.05 -32.73
C SER A 520 -57.08 32.67 -32.93
N ASP A 521 -58.10 32.07 -32.33
CA ASP A 521 -59.04 32.72 -31.40
C ASP A 521 -60.19 31.76 -31.05
N ASP A 522 -60.28 31.38 -29.78
CA ASP A 522 -61.54 31.50 -29.03
C ASP A 522 -61.26 31.28 -27.52
N PHE A 523 -61.46 32.37 -26.78
CA PHE A 523 -61.42 32.49 -25.32
C PHE A 523 -62.50 31.62 -24.66
N PHE A 524 -62.18 30.92 -23.55
CA PHE A 524 -63.05 30.85 -22.35
C PHE A 524 -62.20 30.55 -21.08
N PRO A 525 -62.62 31.02 -19.88
CA PRO A 525 -61.72 31.33 -18.77
C PRO A 525 -61.47 30.20 -17.77
N MET A 526 -60.35 30.33 -17.06
CA MET A 526 -59.91 29.52 -15.91
C MET A 526 -61.00 29.29 -14.85
N PRO A 527 -61.13 28.05 -14.32
CA PRO A 527 -61.57 27.84 -12.96
C PRO A 527 -60.35 27.70 -12.03
N SER A 528 -60.32 28.58 -11.03
CA SER A 528 -59.60 28.42 -9.78
C SER A 528 -59.99 27.11 -9.08
N GLY A 529 -59.00 26.26 -8.78
CA GLY A 529 -59.18 25.12 -7.87
C GLY A 529 -58.12 24.05 -8.05
N PHE A 530 -57.19 23.95 -7.11
CA PHE A 530 -56.35 22.75 -6.92
C PHE A 530 -57.24 21.51 -6.78
N PRO A 531 -56.93 20.38 -7.44
CA PRO A 531 -57.21 19.07 -6.90
C PRO A 531 -55.90 18.35 -6.58
N ASN A 532 -55.81 17.88 -5.33
CA ASN A 532 -54.95 16.80 -4.89
C ASN A 532 -54.82 15.73 -5.98
N ILE A 533 -53.60 15.52 -6.50
CA ILE A 533 -53.29 14.30 -7.24
C ILE A 533 -53.24 13.18 -6.21
N SER A 534 -54.38 12.53 -6.05
CA SER A 534 -54.53 11.26 -5.37
C SER A 534 -53.70 10.21 -6.12
N LEU A 535 -52.85 9.50 -5.39
CA LEU A 535 -52.07 8.33 -5.80
C LEU A 535 -52.99 7.12 -6.09
N ALA A 536 -53.98 7.27 -6.96
CA ALA A 536 -55.06 6.28 -7.15
C ALA A 536 -55.06 5.56 -8.52
N ASP A 537 -54.06 5.81 -9.38
CA ASP A 537 -53.99 5.20 -10.73
C ASP A 537 -52.72 4.38 -11.01
N CYS A 538 -51.90 4.08 -10.00
CA CYS A 538 -50.77 3.17 -10.17
C CYS A 538 -51.20 1.74 -9.78
N GLY A 539 -51.23 0.80 -10.73
CA GLY A 539 -51.32 -0.64 -10.43
C GLY A 539 -52.61 -1.39 -10.80
N LYS A 540 -53.53 -0.81 -11.60
CA LYS A 540 -54.78 -1.51 -12.01
C LYS A 540 -54.57 -2.77 -12.86
N ASP A 541 -53.39 -2.95 -13.46
CA ASP A 541 -53.09 -4.10 -14.33
C ASP A 541 -52.39 -5.26 -13.61
N VAL A 542 -52.13 -5.16 -12.29
CA VAL A 542 -51.47 -6.21 -11.50
C VAL A 542 -52.26 -6.45 -10.19
N PRO A 543 -53.15 -7.45 -10.15
CA PRO A 543 -54.06 -7.70 -9.02
C PRO A 543 -53.34 -7.85 -7.66
N GLU A 544 -52.16 -8.47 -7.65
CA GLU A 544 -51.32 -8.67 -6.46
C GLU A 544 -50.80 -7.33 -5.90
N LEU A 545 -50.42 -6.39 -6.76
CA LEU A 545 -49.95 -5.07 -6.35
C LEU A 545 -51.10 -4.22 -5.78
N SER A 546 -52.31 -4.39 -6.31
CA SER A 546 -53.51 -3.71 -5.81
C SER A 546 -53.96 -4.18 -4.43
N GLU A 547 -53.69 -5.43 -4.05
CA GLU A 547 -53.92 -5.92 -2.68
C GLU A 547 -52.86 -5.40 -1.71
N GLU A 548 -51.58 -5.40 -2.11
CA GLU A 548 -50.48 -4.84 -1.31
C GLU A 548 -50.65 -3.33 -1.03
N LEU A 549 -51.09 -2.57 -2.04
CA LEU A 549 -51.39 -1.13 -1.91
C LEU A 549 -52.60 -0.82 -1.02
N ARG A 550 -53.42 -1.83 -0.68
CA ARG A 550 -54.58 -1.71 0.19
C ARG A 550 -54.30 -2.05 1.65
N LYS A 551 -53.13 -2.60 1.98
CA LYS A 551 -52.75 -2.93 3.35
C LYS A 551 -52.53 -1.66 4.17
N ASP A 552 -52.98 -1.67 5.41
CA ASP A 552 -52.72 -0.57 6.33
C ASP A 552 -51.26 -0.60 6.81
N LEU A 553 -50.79 0.55 7.30
CA LEU A 553 -49.40 0.73 7.75
C LEU A 553 -49.00 -0.27 8.85
N LEU A 554 -49.93 -0.61 9.74
CA LEU A 554 -49.73 -1.59 10.80
C LEU A 554 -49.48 -3.00 10.25
N THR A 555 -50.26 -3.42 9.25
CA THR A 555 -50.09 -4.72 8.59
C THR A 555 -48.75 -4.79 7.84
N LEU A 556 -48.39 -3.75 7.10
CA LEU A 556 -47.11 -3.68 6.39
C LEU A 556 -45.91 -3.75 7.36
N THR A 557 -46.00 -3.07 8.51
CA THR A 557 -44.93 -3.06 9.51
C THR A 557 -44.80 -4.43 10.21
N LEU A 558 -45.91 -5.13 10.42
CA LEU A 558 -45.93 -6.49 10.98
C LEU A 558 -45.33 -7.51 10.01
N GLU A 559 -45.65 -7.40 8.71
CA GLU A 559 -45.08 -8.25 7.67
C GLU A 559 -43.57 -8.00 7.50
N GLU A 560 -43.10 -6.75 7.57
CA GLU A 560 -41.68 -6.41 7.55
C GLU A 560 -40.93 -6.98 8.76
N LEU A 561 -41.53 -6.90 9.96
CA LEU A 561 -40.99 -7.51 11.18
C LEU A 561 -40.89 -9.04 11.09
N ASP A 562 -41.90 -9.70 10.54
CA ASP A 562 -41.90 -11.15 10.36
C ASP A 562 -40.87 -11.60 9.30
N LEU A 563 -40.72 -10.82 8.22
CA LEU A 563 -39.69 -11.03 7.22
C LEU A 563 -38.29 -10.87 7.83
N HIS A 564 -38.06 -9.82 8.61
CA HIS A 564 -36.79 -9.59 9.30
C HIS A 564 -36.45 -10.73 10.27
N LYS A 565 -37.45 -11.24 10.99
CA LYS A 565 -37.29 -12.40 11.90
C LYS A 565 -36.95 -13.68 11.13
N THR A 566 -37.62 -13.91 10.00
CA THR A 566 -37.36 -15.07 9.14
C THR A 566 -35.96 -15.03 8.53
N VAL A 567 -35.54 -13.85 8.03
CA VAL A 567 -34.19 -13.64 7.48
C VAL A 567 -33.12 -13.81 8.57
N ALA A 568 -33.34 -13.26 9.77
CA ALA A 568 -32.41 -13.42 10.89
C ALA A 568 -32.24 -14.89 11.29
N ASN A 569 -33.33 -15.66 11.36
CA ASN A 569 -33.28 -17.08 11.67
C ASN A 569 -32.54 -17.89 10.60
N ARG A 570 -32.83 -17.64 9.31
CA ARG A 570 -32.11 -18.31 8.20
C ARG A 570 -30.62 -17.98 8.19
N SER A 571 -30.27 -16.72 8.44
CA SER A 571 -28.86 -16.30 8.57
C SER A 571 -28.16 -16.96 9.74
N LEU A 572 -28.85 -17.13 10.88
CA LEU A 572 -28.31 -17.82 12.04
C LEU A 572 -28.09 -19.32 11.77
N GLU A 573 -29.02 -19.99 11.11
CA GLU A 573 -28.90 -21.39 10.71
C GLU A 573 -27.74 -21.59 9.71
N HIS A 574 -27.65 -20.72 8.71
CA HIS A 574 -26.55 -20.75 7.74
C HIS A 574 -25.18 -20.53 8.41
N THR A 575 -25.11 -19.57 9.33
CA THR A 575 -23.88 -19.31 10.10
C THR A 575 -23.50 -20.51 10.97
N ARG A 576 -24.47 -21.18 11.61
CA ARG A 576 -24.22 -22.40 12.39
C ARG A 576 -23.67 -23.54 11.52
N ALA A 577 -24.19 -23.70 10.31
CA ALA A 577 -23.69 -24.70 9.36
C ALA A 577 -22.25 -24.41 8.94
N LEU A 578 -21.94 -23.16 8.58
CA LEU A 578 -20.58 -22.73 8.22
C LEU A 578 -19.58 -22.91 9.37
N VAL A 579 -19.98 -22.58 10.61
CA VAL A 579 -19.13 -22.79 11.79
C VAL A 579 -18.86 -24.27 12.04
N LEU A 580 -19.84 -25.14 11.79
CA LEU A 580 -19.66 -26.59 11.92
C LEU A 580 -18.68 -27.12 10.86
N GLU A 581 -18.81 -26.69 9.60
CA GLU A 581 -17.88 -27.05 8.53
C GLU A 581 -16.46 -26.54 8.82
N ALA A 582 -16.33 -25.30 9.30
CA ALA A 582 -15.05 -24.73 9.70
C ALA A 582 -14.39 -25.52 10.84
N ARG A 583 -15.18 -25.98 11.83
CA ARG A 583 -14.66 -26.84 12.92
C ARG A 583 -14.21 -28.20 12.41
N ILE A 584 -14.95 -28.82 11.48
CA ILE A 584 -14.56 -30.10 10.88
C ILE A 584 -13.25 -29.92 10.10
N ALA A 585 -13.14 -28.89 9.28
CA ALA A 585 -11.92 -28.56 8.52
C ALA A 585 -10.74 -28.29 9.46
N SER A 586 -10.94 -27.50 10.53
CA SER A 586 -9.92 -27.21 11.53
C SER A 586 -9.42 -28.49 12.23
N SER A 587 -10.33 -29.39 12.62
CA SER A 587 -9.95 -30.68 13.21
C SER A 587 -9.19 -31.58 12.24
N HIS A 588 -9.56 -31.56 10.95
CA HIS A 588 -8.83 -32.27 9.90
C HIS A 588 -7.40 -31.73 9.75
N TYR A 589 -7.24 -30.41 9.66
CA TYR A 589 -5.91 -29.78 9.57
C TYR A 589 -5.06 -30.03 10.81
N GLN A 590 -5.66 -30.08 12.00
CA GLN A 590 -4.93 -30.42 13.22
C GLN A 590 -4.35 -31.84 13.15
N LYS A 591 -5.14 -32.82 12.69
CA LYS A 591 -4.67 -34.20 12.50
C LYS A 591 -3.56 -34.32 11.44
N GLU A 592 -3.67 -33.58 10.34
CA GLU A 592 -2.61 -33.56 9.32
C GLU A 592 -1.34 -32.86 9.84
N GLY A 593 -1.48 -31.83 10.68
CA GLY A 593 -0.37 -31.19 11.37
C GLY A 593 0.35 -32.15 12.32
N GLU A 594 -0.39 -32.94 13.09
CA GLU A 594 0.18 -33.98 13.97
C GLU A 594 0.95 -35.05 13.17
N LYS A 595 0.42 -35.50 12.03
CA LYS A 595 1.14 -36.43 11.13
C LYS A 595 2.42 -35.82 10.58
N CYS A 596 2.38 -34.55 10.20
CA CYS A 596 3.54 -33.81 9.70
C CYS A 596 4.63 -33.72 10.78
N ASN A 597 4.25 -33.37 12.02
CA ASN A 597 5.20 -33.28 13.13
C ASN A 597 5.91 -34.62 13.39
N VAL A 598 5.17 -35.73 13.42
CA VAL A 598 5.76 -37.07 13.58
C VAL A 598 6.71 -37.40 12.42
N GLY A 599 6.34 -37.03 11.19
CA GLY A 599 7.20 -37.21 10.02
C GLY A 599 8.48 -36.37 10.07
N VAL A 600 8.41 -35.14 10.61
CA VAL A 600 9.56 -34.26 10.80
C VAL A 600 10.48 -34.80 11.89
N GLU A 601 9.94 -35.23 13.03
CA GLU A 601 10.74 -35.85 14.11
C GLU A 601 11.52 -37.07 13.59
N THR A 602 10.86 -37.95 12.81
CA THR A 602 11.51 -39.12 12.21
C THR A 602 12.64 -38.72 11.24
N CYS A 603 12.44 -37.67 10.44
CA CYS A 603 13.45 -37.18 9.51
C CYS A 603 14.63 -36.51 10.22
N GLU A 604 14.39 -35.76 11.30
CA GLU A 604 15.45 -35.14 12.11
C GLU A 604 16.29 -36.19 12.85
N GLU A 605 15.66 -37.21 13.43
CA GLU A 605 16.40 -38.33 14.04
C GLU A 605 17.29 -39.05 13.02
N ALA A 606 16.80 -39.28 11.81
CA ALA A 606 17.60 -39.87 10.73
C ALA A 606 18.74 -38.95 10.27
N ARG A 607 18.52 -37.63 10.24
CA ARG A 607 19.54 -36.63 9.89
C ARG A 607 20.65 -36.60 10.94
N GLU A 608 20.29 -36.57 12.22
CA GLU A 608 21.25 -36.58 13.33
C GLU A 608 22.08 -37.88 13.34
N GLY A 609 21.45 -39.02 13.06
CA GLY A 609 22.16 -40.29 12.88
C GLY A 609 23.17 -40.26 11.73
N ALA A 610 22.77 -39.77 10.56
CA ALA A 610 23.66 -39.66 9.40
C ALA A 610 24.82 -38.67 9.64
N GLU A 611 24.57 -37.58 10.36
CA GLU A 611 25.60 -36.60 10.73
C GLU A 611 26.63 -37.20 11.69
N ALA A 612 26.19 -37.99 12.68
CA ALA A 612 27.08 -38.69 13.59
C ALA A 612 27.94 -39.75 12.87
N GLU A 613 27.36 -40.52 11.95
CA GLU A 613 28.10 -41.49 11.12
C GLU A 613 29.16 -40.80 10.25
N LEU A 614 28.82 -39.66 9.63
CA LEU A 614 29.75 -38.91 8.79
C LEU A 614 30.95 -38.36 9.59
N VAL A 615 30.71 -37.93 10.84
CA VAL A 615 31.79 -37.49 11.73
C VAL A 615 32.76 -38.62 12.03
N GLU A 616 32.24 -39.83 12.30
CA GLU A 616 33.09 -40.99 12.58
C GLU A 616 33.83 -41.47 11.32
N GLU A 617 33.19 -41.43 10.14
CA GLU A 617 33.84 -41.75 8.86
C GLU A 617 34.98 -40.78 8.55
N ARG A 618 34.80 -39.48 8.80
CA ARG A 618 35.86 -38.47 8.66
C ARG A 618 37.01 -38.72 9.62
N ARG A 619 36.71 -39.09 10.87
CA ARG A 619 37.74 -39.41 11.87
C ARG A 619 38.56 -40.63 11.47
N LEU A 620 37.90 -41.69 11.00
CA LEU A 620 38.58 -42.87 10.46
C LEU A 620 39.41 -42.50 9.24
N SER A 621 38.84 -41.75 8.28
CA SER A 621 39.56 -41.33 7.08
C SER A 621 40.84 -40.54 7.41
N ALA A 622 40.79 -39.64 8.40
CA ALA A 622 41.96 -38.90 8.87
C ALA A 622 43.04 -39.83 9.47
N LEU A 623 42.65 -40.83 10.26
CA LEU A 623 43.57 -41.84 10.80
C LEU A 623 44.22 -42.68 9.70
N TRP A 624 43.45 -43.04 8.67
CA TRP A 624 43.97 -43.76 7.51
C TRP A 624 44.94 -42.92 6.69
N GLU A 625 44.64 -41.63 6.52
CA GLU A 625 45.52 -40.68 5.83
C GLU A 625 46.84 -40.46 6.58
N GLU A 626 46.79 -40.27 7.90
CA GLU A 626 47.98 -40.16 8.75
C GLU A 626 48.87 -41.41 8.65
N ARG A 627 48.27 -42.59 8.74
CA ARG A 627 49.01 -43.86 8.61
C ARG A 627 49.57 -44.07 7.21
N ALA A 628 48.87 -43.63 6.17
CA ALA A 628 49.39 -43.68 4.81
C ALA A 628 50.60 -42.75 4.64
N LEU A 629 50.57 -41.55 5.22
CA LEU A 629 51.70 -40.61 5.24
C LEU A 629 52.92 -41.19 5.97
N GLU A 630 52.73 -41.85 7.12
CA GLU A 630 53.82 -42.53 7.85
C GLU A 630 54.48 -43.65 7.01
N LEU A 631 53.69 -44.34 6.18
CA LEU A 631 54.17 -45.40 5.28
C LEU A 631 54.73 -44.86 3.95
N GLY A 632 54.89 -43.53 3.82
CA GLY A 632 55.56 -42.89 2.68
C GLY A 632 54.66 -42.55 1.50
N TRP A 633 53.33 -42.62 1.66
CA TRP A 633 52.39 -42.09 0.68
C TRP A 633 52.50 -40.55 0.62
N LYS A 634 52.42 -39.96 -0.58
CA LYS A 634 52.46 -38.51 -0.77
C LYS A 634 51.18 -38.05 -1.48
N PRO A 635 50.40 -37.12 -0.90
CA PRO A 635 49.19 -36.63 -1.53
C PRO A 635 49.54 -35.84 -2.80
N ASN A 636 48.96 -36.26 -3.93
CA ASN A 636 49.19 -35.62 -5.21
C ASN A 636 48.32 -34.35 -5.29
N ARG A 637 48.91 -33.17 -5.07
CA ARG A 637 48.23 -31.87 -5.21
C ARG A 637 47.98 -31.53 -6.68
N ARG A 638 47.10 -32.25 -7.36
CA ARG A 638 46.44 -31.82 -8.60
C ARG A 638 45.06 -32.47 -8.64
N LEU A 639 44.03 -31.68 -8.96
CA LEU A 639 42.58 -31.93 -8.79
C LEU A 639 42.18 -31.51 -7.36
N PHE A 640 41.80 -30.28 -7.03
CA PHE A 640 40.91 -29.34 -7.70
C PHE A 640 41.38 -27.91 -7.39
N SER A 641 41.60 -27.11 -8.43
CA SER A 641 41.76 -25.66 -8.38
C SER A 641 40.71 -25.04 -9.28
#